data_AF-A0A0A2W271-F1
#
_entry.id   AF-A0A0A2W271-F1
#
_cell.length_a   1.000
_cell.length_b   1.000
_cell.length_c   1.000
_cell.angle_alpha   90.00
_cell.angle_beta   90.00
_cell.angle_gamma   90.00
#
_symmetry.space_group_name_H-M   'P 1'
#
loop_
_entity.id
_entity.type
_entity.pdbx_description
1 polymer ?
#
loop_
_entity_poly.entity_id
_entity_poly.type
_entity_poly.pdbx_seq_one_letter_code
_entity_poly.pdbx_strand_id
1 'polypeptide(L)'
;MRDIIASAWPTTATASSRYADHSALNIFSHLTFIFGLLPAYSFRTVLPDWSIGLEMQFYLLFPFIMLLVMRYGFAVSAPLLMVVCLAARWLFPDYFDAFPMPAMILIKLPLFIAGMLISHAVMQRNLRYCALALLAPVIAWQMHIAETHLRLMAECIMLAGMTLLLWQPEKDSRLRRITAAPRRLLTCRFSLFLGDVSYSVYLLHLMIVIPTIGLLVRYTNFAHQPSLIRFLMVTCLVLPVVWLIAVALYHKVEKRGIALGKQLSGRAEMKSGSSMVTSVSDSASLATFLFHDYETFGKSPSLDRPAQFAAIRTDGEFNVIGDPEVFYCKPADDYLPQPEAVMITGITPQQALARGENEAAFAKRIHDIFTVPKTCVVGYNNVRFDDEVTRNIFYRNFYDPYAWSWQNDNSRWDLLDVMRACYALRPEGIVWPENEDGLPSFRLEHLTKANGIEHANAHDAMSDVYATIAMAQLVKTRQPRLFDYLYSHRSKQKLQTLIDIPQMKPLVHVSGMFGAQRGNTSWIAPLAWHPDNRNAVIMVDLAGDISPLLELDASTLRERLYTPKAELGNSAAVPIKLVHLNKCPVLAVANTLRPEDAERLGINRQQCLDNLKVLREHPEVREKVVALFAEAEPFVPSDNVDAQLYNGFFSDADRAAMRIVLQTDPQNLPALDITFADKRIEKLLFNYRARNWPGTLSEEEQNSWLQYRRDVLSQEALQAYALELEALYNQYEGDKEKMALLKALFEYAQYLVG
;
A
#
# COMPACT_ATOMS: atom_id res chain seq x y z
N MET A 1 -28.64 -44.11 -12.14
CA MET A 1 -28.54 -43.91 -10.68
C MET A 1 -29.73 -43.12 -10.12
N ARG A 2 -30.11 -41.98 -10.70
CA ARG A 2 -31.30 -41.22 -10.23
C ARG A 2 -32.62 -41.98 -10.31
N ASP A 3 -32.84 -42.79 -11.36
CA ASP A 3 -34.07 -43.61 -11.45
C ASP A 3 -34.16 -44.67 -10.34
N ILE A 4 -33.01 -45.19 -9.89
CA ILE A 4 -32.90 -46.15 -8.77
C ILE A 4 -33.21 -45.46 -7.44
N ILE A 5 -32.78 -44.21 -7.27
CA ILE A 5 -33.14 -43.39 -6.10
C ILE A 5 -34.64 -43.09 -6.15
N ALA A 6 -35.17 -42.73 -7.31
CA ALA A 6 -36.59 -42.44 -7.51
C ALA A 6 -37.48 -43.65 -7.24
N SER A 7 -37.04 -44.88 -7.53
CA SER A 7 -37.80 -46.09 -7.16
C SER A 7 -37.92 -46.28 -5.64
N ALA A 8 -36.94 -45.81 -4.86
CA ALA A 8 -37.01 -45.84 -3.40
C ALA A 8 -37.75 -44.62 -2.83
N TRP A 9 -37.61 -43.45 -3.48
CA TRP A 9 -38.23 -42.18 -3.07
C TRP A 9 -38.80 -41.45 -4.29
N PRO A 10 -40.06 -41.72 -4.68
CA PRO A 10 -40.67 -41.17 -5.89
C PRO A 10 -40.69 -39.64 -5.95
N THR A 11 -40.77 -38.97 -4.79
CA THR A 11 -40.73 -37.50 -4.67
C THR A 11 -39.41 -36.87 -5.12
N THR A 12 -38.36 -37.66 -5.29
CA THR A 12 -37.04 -37.19 -5.78
C THR A 12 -36.83 -37.39 -7.28
N ALA A 13 -37.85 -37.92 -7.99
CA ALA A 13 -37.79 -38.17 -9.41
C ALA A 13 -37.49 -36.88 -10.20
N THR A 14 -36.52 -36.97 -11.11
CA THR A 14 -36.16 -35.91 -12.05
C THR A 14 -36.11 -36.53 -13.43
N ALA A 15 -36.72 -35.88 -14.43
CA ALA A 15 -36.74 -36.40 -15.80
C ALA A 15 -35.31 -36.60 -16.30
N SER A 16 -34.90 -37.84 -16.57
CA SER A 16 -33.53 -38.18 -16.97
C SER A 16 -33.12 -37.53 -18.29
N SER A 17 -34.09 -37.29 -19.18
CA SER A 17 -33.93 -36.62 -20.47
C SER A 17 -33.33 -35.21 -20.38
N ARG A 18 -33.46 -34.52 -19.23
CA ARG A 18 -32.90 -33.18 -19.06
C ARG A 18 -31.37 -33.15 -19.19
N TYR A 19 -30.69 -34.21 -18.76
CA TYR A 19 -29.22 -34.28 -18.66
C TYR A 19 -28.58 -34.76 -19.95
N ALA A 20 -29.39 -35.23 -20.91
CA ALA A 20 -28.97 -35.72 -22.21
C ALA A 20 -29.04 -34.64 -23.30
N ASP A 21 -29.41 -33.41 -22.94
CA ASP A 21 -29.45 -32.28 -23.88
C ASP A 21 -28.03 -31.79 -24.18
N HIS A 22 -27.48 -32.28 -25.29
CA HIS A 22 -26.19 -31.83 -25.83
C HIS A 22 -26.36 -30.85 -27.00
N SER A 23 -27.52 -30.19 -27.11
CA SER A 23 -27.76 -29.22 -28.17
C SER A 23 -26.74 -28.08 -28.13
N ALA A 24 -26.39 -27.54 -29.30
CA ALA A 24 -25.47 -26.41 -29.40
C ALA A 24 -25.96 -25.19 -28.59
N LEU A 25 -27.28 -24.98 -28.55
CA LEU A 25 -27.89 -23.90 -27.79
C LEU A 25 -27.73 -24.09 -26.27
N ASN A 26 -27.88 -25.32 -25.77
CA ASN A 26 -27.62 -25.62 -24.35
C ASN A 26 -26.14 -25.41 -23.98
N ILE A 27 -25.20 -25.84 -24.83
CA ILE A 27 -23.77 -25.63 -24.58
C ILE A 27 -23.42 -24.13 -24.60
N PHE A 28 -23.89 -23.42 -25.62
CA PHE A 28 -23.66 -21.99 -25.76
C PHE A 28 -24.24 -21.20 -24.58
N SER A 29 -25.47 -21.50 -24.16
CA SER A 29 -26.11 -20.81 -23.04
C SER A 29 -25.32 -20.97 -21.75
N HIS A 30 -24.75 -22.16 -21.49
CA HIS A 30 -23.94 -22.43 -20.30
C HIS A 30 -22.54 -21.81 -20.37
N LEU A 31 -21.88 -21.82 -21.54
CA LEU A 31 -20.59 -21.15 -21.73
C LEU A 31 -20.67 -19.63 -21.57
N THR A 32 -21.80 -19.04 -21.95
CA THR A 32 -22.05 -17.58 -21.88
C THR A 32 -22.77 -17.13 -20.62
N PHE A 33 -23.15 -18.07 -19.74
CA PHE A 33 -24.00 -17.82 -18.56
C PHE A 33 -25.41 -17.25 -18.83
N ILE A 34 -25.85 -17.19 -20.09
CA ILE A 34 -27.18 -16.67 -20.48
C ILE A 34 -28.31 -17.65 -20.10
N PHE A 35 -27.99 -18.91 -19.78
CA PHE A 35 -28.97 -19.90 -19.33
C PHE A 35 -29.81 -19.44 -18.10
N GLY A 36 -29.30 -18.51 -17.29
CA GLY A 36 -30.05 -17.90 -16.18
C GLY A 36 -31.20 -16.99 -16.63
N LEU A 37 -31.24 -16.59 -17.91
CA LEU A 37 -32.32 -15.85 -18.55
C LEU A 37 -33.20 -16.75 -19.43
N LEU A 38 -32.96 -18.06 -19.47
CA LEU A 38 -33.68 -18.99 -20.33
C LEU A 38 -34.22 -20.14 -19.49
N PRO A 39 -35.51 -20.15 -19.11
CA PRO A 39 -36.10 -21.18 -18.25
C PRO A 39 -35.85 -22.60 -18.75
N ALA A 40 -35.84 -22.79 -20.08
CA ALA A 40 -35.60 -24.09 -20.71
C ALA A 40 -34.21 -24.66 -20.42
N TYR A 41 -33.21 -23.82 -20.18
CA TYR A 41 -31.80 -24.19 -19.96
C TYR A 41 -31.34 -24.02 -18.52
N SER A 42 -32.11 -23.33 -17.67
CA SER A 42 -31.73 -22.98 -16.29
C SER A 42 -31.48 -24.14 -15.34
N PHE A 43 -31.85 -25.36 -15.75
CA PHE A 43 -31.72 -26.57 -14.95
C PHE A 43 -31.50 -27.83 -15.81
N ARG A 44 -30.57 -27.76 -16.78
CA ARG A 44 -30.27 -28.87 -17.71
C ARG A 44 -29.04 -29.70 -17.35
N THR A 45 -28.09 -29.17 -16.58
CA THR A 45 -26.88 -29.92 -16.20
C THR A 45 -27.02 -30.61 -14.85
N VAL A 46 -26.05 -31.49 -14.53
CA VAL A 46 -25.89 -32.15 -13.23
C VAL A 46 -25.19 -31.25 -12.22
N LEU A 47 -24.52 -30.20 -12.70
CA LEU A 47 -23.81 -29.25 -11.84
C LEU A 47 -24.81 -28.32 -11.15
N PRO A 48 -24.48 -27.78 -9.97
CA PRO A 48 -25.26 -26.73 -9.34
C PRO A 48 -24.92 -25.36 -9.94
N ASP A 49 -24.98 -25.25 -11.26
CA ASP A 49 -24.54 -24.08 -12.05
C ASP A 49 -25.51 -22.89 -12.00
N TRP A 50 -26.79 -23.13 -11.64
CA TRP A 50 -27.80 -22.07 -11.51
C TRP A 50 -27.37 -20.92 -10.58
N SER A 51 -26.58 -21.19 -9.53
CA SER A 51 -26.08 -20.16 -8.62
C SER A 51 -24.90 -19.39 -9.20
N ILE A 52 -24.02 -20.06 -9.96
CA ILE A 52 -22.89 -19.43 -10.65
C ILE A 52 -23.39 -18.48 -11.74
N GLY A 53 -24.47 -18.87 -12.43
CA GLY A 53 -25.17 -18.00 -13.36
C GLY A 53 -25.68 -16.70 -12.72
N LEU A 54 -26.14 -16.76 -11.46
CA LEU A 54 -26.56 -15.56 -10.71
C LEU A 54 -25.38 -14.63 -10.41
N GLU A 55 -24.23 -15.18 -10.03
CA GLU A 55 -23.03 -14.38 -9.74
C GLU A 55 -22.58 -13.60 -10.99
N MET A 56 -22.55 -14.25 -12.15
CA MET A 56 -22.18 -13.60 -13.42
C MET A 56 -23.19 -12.53 -13.83
N GLN A 57 -24.49 -12.79 -13.69
CA GLN A 57 -25.53 -11.77 -13.92
C GLN A 57 -25.39 -10.60 -12.95
N PHE A 58 -25.08 -10.87 -11.68
CA PHE A 58 -24.86 -9.83 -10.69
C PHE A 58 -23.65 -8.97 -11.04
N TYR A 59 -22.51 -9.56 -11.43
CA TYR A 59 -21.33 -8.81 -11.85
C TYR A 59 -21.60 -7.93 -13.07
N LEU A 60 -22.43 -8.38 -14.00
CA LEU A 60 -22.87 -7.57 -15.14
C LEU A 60 -23.73 -6.37 -14.69
N LEU A 61 -24.65 -6.58 -13.75
CA LEU A 61 -25.58 -5.54 -13.27
C LEU A 61 -24.96 -4.60 -12.23
N PHE A 62 -23.95 -5.06 -11.50
CA PHE A 62 -23.38 -4.36 -10.36
C PHE A 62 -22.92 -2.92 -10.68
N PRO A 63 -22.22 -2.63 -11.80
CA PRO A 63 -21.84 -1.26 -12.16
C PRO A 63 -23.06 -0.32 -12.29
N PHE A 64 -24.15 -0.80 -12.90
CA PHE A 64 -25.36 0.00 -13.09
C PHE A 64 -26.11 0.24 -11.78
N ILE A 65 -26.16 -0.78 -10.92
CA ILE A 65 -26.69 -0.65 -9.56
C ILE A 65 -25.89 0.40 -8.79
N MET A 66 -24.55 0.36 -8.88
CA MET A 66 -23.68 1.32 -8.20
C MET A 66 -23.82 2.74 -8.74
N LEU A 67 -23.99 2.93 -10.05
CA LEU A 67 -24.29 4.26 -10.61
C LEU A 67 -25.58 4.84 -10.04
N LEU A 68 -26.62 4.02 -9.92
CA LEU A 68 -27.89 4.43 -9.33
C LEU A 68 -27.73 4.77 -7.83
N VAL A 69 -26.96 3.97 -7.08
CA VAL A 69 -26.59 4.23 -5.68
C VAL A 69 -25.77 5.51 -5.52
N MET A 70 -24.83 5.80 -6.42
CA MET A 70 -24.05 7.04 -6.38
C MET A 70 -24.93 8.27 -6.64
N ARG A 71 -25.94 8.14 -7.50
CA ARG A 71 -26.86 9.23 -7.85
C ARG A 71 -27.88 9.53 -6.74
N TYR A 72 -28.44 8.51 -6.11
CA TYR A 72 -29.59 8.66 -5.19
C TYR A 72 -29.36 8.12 -3.77
N GLY A 73 -28.20 7.53 -3.49
CA GLY A 73 -27.83 6.95 -2.19
C GLY A 73 -28.45 5.57 -1.95
N PHE A 74 -27.88 4.82 -1.00
CA PHE A 74 -28.34 3.46 -0.64
C PHE A 74 -29.78 3.42 -0.13
N ALA A 75 -30.19 4.44 0.65
CA ALA A 75 -31.51 4.46 1.30
C ALA A 75 -32.67 4.52 0.31
N VAL A 76 -32.47 5.12 -0.87
CA VAL A 76 -33.49 5.23 -1.94
C VAL A 76 -33.32 4.10 -2.95
N SER A 77 -32.09 3.86 -3.37
CA SER A 77 -31.74 2.94 -4.45
C SER A 77 -32.05 1.48 -4.13
N ALA A 78 -31.74 1.04 -2.92
CA ALA A 78 -31.91 -0.36 -2.54
C ALA A 78 -33.39 -0.77 -2.46
N PRO A 79 -34.29 -0.02 -1.76
CA PRO A 79 -35.71 -0.31 -1.78
C PRO A 79 -36.31 -0.23 -3.19
N LEU A 80 -35.92 0.77 -3.98
CA LEU A 80 -36.39 0.93 -5.36
C LEU A 80 -36.09 -0.31 -6.20
N LEU A 81 -34.85 -0.82 -6.17
CA LEU A 81 -34.47 -2.02 -6.91
C LEU A 81 -35.22 -3.27 -6.43
N MET A 82 -35.43 -3.41 -5.12
CA MET A 82 -36.25 -4.50 -4.57
C MET A 82 -37.72 -4.41 -5.04
N VAL A 83 -38.28 -3.21 -5.09
CA VAL A 83 -39.64 -2.98 -5.61
C VAL A 83 -39.72 -3.28 -7.10
N VAL A 84 -38.70 -2.92 -7.89
CA VAL A 84 -38.62 -3.28 -9.32
C VAL A 84 -38.61 -4.80 -9.51
N CYS A 85 -37.89 -5.55 -8.66
CA CYS A 85 -37.91 -7.02 -8.71
C CYS A 85 -39.31 -7.58 -8.42
N LEU A 86 -39.99 -7.03 -7.41
CA LEU A 86 -41.36 -7.42 -7.07
C LEU A 86 -42.35 -7.08 -8.19
N ALA A 87 -42.25 -5.88 -8.77
CA ALA A 87 -43.08 -5.45 -9.89
C ALA A 87 -42.87 -6.35 -11.12
N ALA A 88 -41.62 -6.73 -11.41
CA ALA A 88 -41.32 -7.65 -12.50
C ALA A 88 -41.97 -9.04 -12.30
N ARG A 89 -41.97 -9.57 -11.07
CA ARG A 89 -42.67 -10.83 -10.75
C ARG A 89 -44.18 -10.74 -10.95
N TRP A 90 -44.75 -9.58 -10.69
CA TRP A 90 -46.19 -9.34 -10.84
C TRP A 90 -46.59 -9.14 -12.30
N LEU A 91 -45.76 -8.46 -13.09
CA LEU A 91 -45.99 -8.22 -14.52
C LEU A 91 -45.79 -9.48 -15.38
N PHE A 92 -44.85 -10.35 -14.99
CA PHE A 92 -44.48 -11.54 -15.79
C PHE A 92 -44.54 -12.83 -14.97
N PRO A 93 -45.70 -13.22 -14.43
CA PRO A 93 -45.80 -14.33 -13.49
C PRO A 93 -45.37 -15.67 -14.12
N ASP A 94 -45.87 -15.99 -15.31
CA ASP A 94 -45.57 -17.24 -16.00
C ASP A 94 -44.08 -17.39 -16.30
N TYR A 95 -43.39 -16.29 -16.59
CA TYR A 95 -41.96 -16.30 -16.86
C TYR A 95 -41.13 -16.61 -15.61
N PHE A 96 -41.51 -16.05 -14.46
CA PHE A 96 -40.87 -16.37 -13.18
C PHE A 96 -41.13 -17.83 -12.77
N ASP A 97 -42.37 -18.30 -12.95
CA ASP A 97 -42.78 -19.66 -12.57
C ASP A 97 -42.22 -20.74 -13.51
N ALA A 98 -41.83 -20.36 -14.74
CA ALA A 98 -41.17 -21.26 -15.68
C ALA A 98 -39.76 -21.70 -15.23
N PHE A 99 -39.11 -20.98 -14.30
CA PHE A 99 -37.77 -21.33 -13.80
C PHE A 99 -37.83 -22.42 -12.73
N PRO A 100 -37.35 -23.65 -13.00
CA PRO A 100 -37.38 -24.73 -12.01
C PRO A 100 -36.41 -24.51 -10.83
N MET A 101 -35.39 -23.69 -11.06
CA MET A 101 -34.42 -23.23 -10.08
C MET A 101 -34.29 -21.71 -10.20
N PRO A 102 -34.01 -20.97 -9.12
CA PRO A 102 -34.00 -19.51 -9.11
C PRO A 102 -32.73 -18.94 -9.77
N ALA A 103 -32.51 -19.25 -11.05
CA ALA A 103 -31.29 -18.93 -11.81
C ALA A 103 -31.30 -17.51 -12.40
N MET A 104 -32.46 -16.84 -12.41
CA MET A 104 -32.59 -15.46 -12.89
C MET A 104 -32.29 -14.46 -11.78
N ILE A 105 -31.47 -13.46 -12.06
CA ILE A 105 -31.03 -12.49 -11.06
C ILE A 105 -32.18 -11.74 -10.38
N LEU A 106 -33.25 -11.36 -11.08
CA LEU A 106 -34.39 -10.66 -10.48
C LEU A 106 -35.08 -11.45 -9.35
N ILE A 107 -34.97 -12.78 -9.36
CA ILE A 107 -35.50 -13.66 -8.30
C ILE A 107 -34.68 -13.52 -7.01
N LYS A 108 -33.37 -13.29 -7.13
CA LYS A 108 -32.42 -13.31 -5.99
C LYS A 108 -31.77 -11.98 -5.69
N LEU A 109 -31.94 -10.98 -6.53
CA LEU A 109 -31.34 -9.65 -6.39
C LEU A 109 -31.66 -8.99 -5.04
N PRO A 110 -32.86 -9.11 -4.44
CA PRO A 110 -33.12 -8.57 -3.11
C PRO A 110 -32.11 -9.07 -2.04
N LEU A 111 -31.69 -10.34 -2.11
CA LEU A 111 -30.70 -10.89 -1.17
C LEU A 111 -29.28 -10.34 -1.41
N PHE A 112 -28.89 -10.12 -2.67
CA PHE A 112 -27.63 -9.44 -2.99
C PHE A 112 -27.63 -8.01 -2.46
N ILE A 113 -28.73 -7.27 -2.65
CA ILE A 113 -28.90 -5.92 -2.13
C ILE A 113 -28.86 -5.91 -0.59
N ALA A 114 -29.46 -6.90 0.09
CA ALA A 114 -29.36 -7.02 1.54
C ALA A 114 -27.91 -7.18 2.01
N GLY A 115 -27.09 -7.97 1.30
CA GLY A 115 -25.65 -8.07 1.56
C GLY A 115 -24.93 -6.73 1.39
N MET A 116 -25.25 -5.99 0.32
CA MET A 116 -24.70 -4.64 0.09
C MET A 116 -25.09 -3.67 1.21
N LEU A 117 -26.35 -3.70 1.66
CA LEU A 117 -26.86 -2.86 2.74
C LEU A 117 -26.21 -3.22 4.08
N ILE A 118 -25.99 -4.50 4.40
CA ILE A 118 -25.27 -4.91 5.62
C ILE A 118 -23.83 -4.39 5.59
N SER A 119 -23.14 -4.53 4.46
CA SER A 119 -21.79 -4.00 4.29
C SER A 119 -21.75 -2.48 4.51
N HIS A 120 -22.67 -1.75 3.89
CA HIS A 120 -22.78 -0.30 4.07
C HIS A 120 -23.15 0.10 5.51
N ALA A 121 -24.06 -0.66 6.15
CA ALA A 121 -24.45 -0.45 7.55
C ALA A 121 -23.27 -0.56 8.51
N VAL A 122 -22.42 -1.57 8.31
CA VAL A 122 -21.22 -1.81 9.12
C VAL A 122 -20.18 -0.71 8.88
N MET A 123 -19.97 -0.30 7.63
CA MET A 123 -19.02 0.76 7.29
C MET A 123 -19.42 2.12 7.87
N GLN A 124 -20.71 2.48 7.76
CA GLN A 124 -21.25 3.76 8.22
C GLN A 124 -21.71 3.73 9.69
N ARG A 125 -21.59 2.58 10.38
CA ARG A 125 -22.12 2.34 11.73
C ARG A 125 -23.58 2.75 11.90
N ASN A 126 -24.40 2.54 10.88
CA ASN A 126 -25.79 3.02 10.84
C ASN A 126 -26.77 1.87 10.72
N LEU A 127 -27.50 1.60 11.81
CA LEU A 127 -28.47 0.51 11.91
C LEU A 127 -29.69 0.66 10.99
N ARG A 128 -29.95 1.87 10.45
CA ARG A 128 -31.06 2.08 9.50
C ARG A 128 -30.91 1.20 8.26
N TYR A 129 -29.68 1.00 7.79
CA TYR A 129 -29.42 0.13 6.62
C TYR A 129 -29.59 -1.35 6.95
N CYS A 130 -29.37 -1.77 8.19
CA CYS A 130 -29.72 -3.12 8.65
C CYS A 130 -31.24 -3.34 8.61
N ALA A 131 -32.02 -2.33 9.03
CA ALA A 131 -33.49 -2.40 8.95
C ALA A 131 -33.96 -2.47 7.49
N LEU A 132 -33.34 -1.71 6.58
CA LEU A 132 -33.63 -1.81 5.14
C LEU A 132 -33.25 -3.18 4.55
N ALA A 133 -32.17 -3.81 5.03
CA ALA A 133 -31.77 -5.15 4.57
C ALA A 133 -32.83 -6.22 4.91
N LEU A 134 -33.59 -6.04 6.00
CA LEU A 134 -34.69 -6.92 6.39
C LEU A 134 -35.92 -6.83 5.47
N LEU A 135 -35.96 -5.88 4.53
CA LEU A 135 -36.99 -5.87 3.48
C LEU A 135 -36.78 -7.01 2.48
N ALA A 136 -35.54 -7.49 2.29
CA ALA A 136 -35.27 -8.50 1.27
C ALA A 136 -35.98 -9.85 1.51
N PRO A 137 -35.99 -10.43 2.73
CA PRO A 137 -36.78 -11.63 3.01
C PRO A 137 -38.29 -11.41 2.81
N VAL A 138 -38.81 -10.22 3.15
CA VAL A 138 -40.23 -9.88 2.96
C VAL A 138 -40.59 -9.82 1.48
N ILE A 139 -39.73 -9.20 0.65
CA ILE A 139 -39.90 -9.16 -0.80
C ILE A 139 -39.79 -10.57 -1.40
N ALA A 140 -38.83 -11.38 -0.96
CA ALA A 140 -38.69 -12.77 -1.41
C ALA A 140 -39.92 -13.63 -1.04
N TRP A 141 -40.52 -13.38 0.13
CA TRP A 141 -41.78 -14.00 0.53
C TRP A 141 -42.94 -13.57 -0.36
N GLN A 142 -43.06 -12.27 -0.67
CA GLN A 142 -44.13 -11.78 -1.55
C GLN A 142 -43.99 -12.20 -3.01
N MET A 143 -42.78 -12.45 -3.48
CA MET A 143 -42.56 -13.04 -4.79
C MET A 143 -42.96 -14.52 -4.87
N HIS A 144 -43.48 -15.10 -3.78
CA HIS A 144 -43.82 -16.52 -3.61
C HIS A 144 -42.65 -17.48 -3.84
N ILE A 145 -41.41 -17.00 -3.64
CA ILE A 145 -40.17 -17.82 -3.77
C ILE A 145 -39.85 -18.52 -2.43
N ALA A 146 -40.31 -17.97 -1.31
CA ALA A 146 -40.15 -18.53 0.03
C ALA A 146 -41.49 -19.12 0.52
N GLU A 147 -41.82 -20.33 0.10
CA GLU A 147 -43.12 -20.98 0.36
C GLU A 147 -43.40 -21.34 1.83
N THR A 148 -42.44 -21.17 2.75
CA THR A 148 -42.60 -21.56 4.15
C THR A 148 -42.17 -20.46 5.13
N HIS A 149 -42.96 -20.24 6.18
CA HIS A 149 -42.63 -19.32 7.27
C HIS A 149 -41.27 -19.62 7.92
N LEU A 150 -40.89 -20.90 7.99
CA LEU A 150 -39.60 -21.33 8.52
C LEU A 150 -38.42 -20.76 7.71
N ARG A 151 -38.54 -20.71 6.38
CA ARG A 151 -37.50 -20.16 5.51
C ARG A 151 -37.34 -18.65 5.69
N LEU A 152 -38.45 -17.93 5.78
CA LEU A 152 -38.44 -16.49 6.07
C LEU A 152 -37.73 -16.19 7.40
N MET A 153 -38.06 -16.95 8.45
CA MET A 153 -37.40 -16.81 9.75
C MET A 153 -35.90 -17.09 9.65
N ALA A 154 -35.51 -18.15 8.93
CA ALA A 154 -34.10 -18.50 8.75
C ALA A 154 -33.31 -17.41 8.01
N GLU A 155 -33.88 -16.80 6.97
CA GLU A 155 -33.25 -15.69 6.23
C GLU A 155 -33.08 -14.45 7.12
N CYS A 156 -34.10 -14.08 7.90
CA CYS A 156 -34.00 -12.99 8.88
C CYS A 156 -32.91 -13.26 9.94
N ILE A 157 -32.86 -14.48 10.49
CA ILE A 157 -31.86 -14.88 11.49
C ILE A 157 -30.46 -14.83 10.87
N MET A 158 -30.30 -15.29 9.63
CA MET A 158 -29.01 -15.27 8.92
C MET A 158 -28.52 -13.83 8.70
N LEU A 159 -29.38 -12.92 8.24
CA LEU A 159 -29.03 -11.51 8.03
C LEU A 159 -28.65 -10.83 9.36
N ALA A 160 -29.41 -11.07 10.42
CA ALA A 160 -29.09 -10.57 11.76
C ALA A 160 -27.76 -11.13 12.28
N GLY A 161 -27.53 -12.44 12.11
CA GLY A 161 -26.30 -13.12 12.51
C GLY A 161 -25.07 -12.62 11.75
N MET A 162 -25.18 -12.44 10.43
CA MET A 162 -24.11 -11.88 9.59
C MET A 162 -23.81 -10.43 9.96
N THR A 163 -24.83 -9.62 10.18
CA THR A 163 -24.67 -8.24 10.65
C THR A 163 -23.92 -8.22 11.98
N LEU A 164 -24.32 -9.06 12.94
CA LEU A 164 -23.69 -9.16 14.26
C LEU A 164 -22.22 -9.62 14.17
N LEU A 165 -21.91 -10.57 13.28
CA LEU A 165 -20.54 -11.06 13.07
C LEU A 165 -19.62 -10.01 12.42
N LEU A 166 -20.15 -9.21 11.49
CA LEU A 166 -19.41 -8.18 10.77
C LEU A 166 -19.30 -6.88 11.56
N TRP A 167 -20.23 -6.60 12.47
CA TRP A 167 -20.20 -5.40 13.31
C TRP A 167 -18.95 -5.41 14.20
N GLN A 168 -18.13 -4.36 14.15
CA GLN A 168 -16.94 -4.23 14.98
C GLN A 168 -17.30 -3.55 16.31
N PRO A 169 -17.45 -4.30 17.43
CA PRO A 169 -17.89 -3.72 18.69
C PRO A 169 -16.74 -2.97 19.37
N GLU A 170 -17.07 -1.95 20.18
CA GLU A 170 -16.10 -1.23 21.01
C GLU A 170 -15.38 -2.16 22.00
N LYS A 171 -14.16 -1.74 22.40
CA LYS A 171 -13.16 -2.59 23.09
C LYS A 171 -13.70 -3.29 24.35
N ASP A 172 -14.65 -2.69 25.09
CA ASP A 172 -15.22 -3.21 26.35
C ASP A 172 -16.71 -3.63 26.32
N SER A 173 -17.30 -3.82 25.14
CA SER A 173 -18.74 -4.16 25.05
C SER A 173 -19.08 -5.63 25.35
N ARG A 174 -20.25 -5.88 25.97
CA ARG A 174 -20.84 -7.24 26.14
C ARG A 174 -21.00 -7.96 24.79
N LEU A 175 -21.27 -7.20 23.73
CA LEU A 175 -21.40 -7.70 22.37
C LEU A 175 -20.12 -8.39 21.89
N ARG A 176 -18.94 -7.82 22.18
CA ARG A 176 -17.63 -8.41 21.83
C ARG A 176 -17.42 -9.79 22.46
N ARG A 177 -17.85 -9.99 23.71
CA ARG A 177 -17.73 -11.30 24.38
C ARG A 177 -18.60 -12.38 23.72
N ILE A 178 -19.83 -12.01 23.34
CA ILE A 178 -20.77 -12.93 22.69
C ILE A 178 -20.29 -13.28 21.28
N THR A 179 -19.76 -12.32 20.53
CA THR A 179 -19.30 -12.53 19.14
C THR A 179 -17.90 -13.13 19.05
N ALA A 180 -17.09 -13.10 20.11
CA ALA A 180 -15.69 -13.54 20.07
C ALA A 180 -15.53 -15.03 19.74
N ALA A 181 -16.30 -15.91 20.39
CA ALA A 181 -16.23 -17.35 20.17
C ALA A 181 -16.62 -17.77 18.74
N PRO A 182 -17.80 -17.38 18.21
CA PRO A 182 -18.16 -17.73 16.82
C PRO A 182 -17.23 -17.09 15.80
N ARG A 183 -16.75 -15.85 16.03
CA ARG A 183 -15.75 -15.23 15.15
C ARG A 183 -14.44 -16.01 15.15
N ARG A 184 -13.92 -16.40 16.32
CA ARG A 184 -12.69 -17.20 16.44
C ARG A 184 -12.83 -18.57 15.76
N LEU A 185 -14.01 -19.20 15.84
CA LEU A 185 -14.29 -20.46 15.16
C LEU A 185 -14.29 -20.28 13.63
N LEU A 186 -14.93 -19.23 13.13
CA LEU A 186 -15.03 -18.94 11.69
C LEU A 186 -13.71 -18.45 11.08
N THR A 187 -12.82 -17.82 11.87
CA THR A 187 -11.53 -17.30 11.41
C THR A 187 -10.34 -18.20 11.75
N CYS A 188 -10.57 -19.40 12.30
CA CYS A 188 -9.48 -20.33 12.55
C CYS A 188 -8.93 -20.88 11.22
N ARG A 189 -7.67 -21.33 11.22
CA ARG A 189 -6.99 -21.82 10.00
C ARG A 189 -7.77 -22.93 9.29
N PHE A 190 -8.40 -23.81 10.06
CA PHE A 190 -9.21 -24.90 9.51
C PHE A 190 -10.44 -24.36 8.79
N SER A 191 -11.24 -23.49 9.42
CA SER A 191 -12.42 -22.88 8.79
C SER A 191 -12.07 -22.03 7.57
N LEU A 192 -10.96 -21.29 7.61
CA LEU A 192 -10.47 -20.54 6.45
C LEU A 192 -10.10 -21.47 5.30
N PHE A 193 -9.41 -22.58 5.58
CA PHE A 193 -9.10 -23.60 4.57
C PHE A 193 -10.38 -24.23 3.99
N LEU A 194 -11.38 -24.54 4.83
CA LEU A 194 -12.66 -25.03 4.34
C LEU A 194 -13.34 -24.01 3.42
N GLY A 195 -13.24 -22.72 3.76
CA GLY A 195 -13.74 -21.61 2.94
C GLY A 195 -13.02 -21.50 1.60
N ASP A 196 -11.69 -21.56 1.60
CA ASP A 196 -10.86 -21.46 0.39
C ASP A 196 -11.18 -22.56 -0.63
N VAL A 197 -11.47 -23.79 -0.19
CA VAL A 197 -11.74 -24.94 -1.06
C VAL A 197 -13.24 -25.11 -1.36
N SER A 198 -14.10 -24.30 -0.74
CA SER A 198 -15.56 -24.48 -0.74
C SER A 198 -16.19 -24.43 -2.13
N TYR A 199 -15.66 -23.63 -3.06
CA TYR A 199 -16.16 -23.54 -4.44
C TYR A 199 -16.01 -24.88 -5.18
N SER A 200 -14.83 -25.49 -5.09
CA SER A 200 -14.56 -26.81 -5.66
C SER A 200 -15.43 -27.90 -5.01
N VAL A 201 -15.66 -27.84 -3.70
CA VAL A 201 -16.58 -28.75 -2.99
C VAL A 201 -18.02 -28.58 -3.49
N TYR A 202 -18.47 -27.34 -3.66
CA TYR A 202 -19.81 -27.00 -4.13
C TYR A 202 -20.08 -27.57 -5.53
N LEU A 203 -19.13 -27.46 -6.46
CA LEU A 203 -19.31 -28.01 -7.81
C LEU A 203 -19.37 -29.55 -7.84
N LEU A 204 -18.58 -30.22 -6.99
CA LEU A 204 -18.38 -31.67 -7.07
C LEU A 204 -19.36 -32.50 -6.25
N HIS A 205 -19.87 -31.95 -5.13
CA HIS A 205 -20.53 -32.79 -4.13
C HIS A 205 -21.70 -33.59 -4.71
N LEU A 206 -22.56 -33.00 -5.55
CA LEU A 206 -23.68 -33.72 -6.17
C LEU A 206 -23.24 -34.83 -7.12
N MET A 207 -22.14 -34.63 -7.85
CA MET A 207 -21.59 -35.63 -8.77
C MET A 207 -21.13 -36.90 -8.04
N ILE A 208 -20.84 -36.80 -6.73
CA ILE A 208 -20.39 -37.91 -5.90
C ILE A 208 -21.55 -38.44 -5.03
N VAL A 209 -22.36 -37.55 -4.44
CA VAL A 209 -23.51 -37.90 -3.61
C VAL A 209 -24.51 -38.77 -4.37
N ILE A 210 -24.89 -38.36 -5.58
CA ILE A 210 -25.99 -39.02 -6.32
C ILE A 210 -25.61 -40.46 -6.72
N PRO A 211 -24.44 -40.74 -7.32
CA PRO A 211 -24.03 -42.11 -7.57
C PRO A 211 -23.88 -42.93 -6.29
N THR A 212 -23.33 -42.35 -5.22
CA THR A 212 -23.17 -43.05 -3.93
C THR A 212 -24.51 -43.51 -3.37
N ILE A 213 -25.51 -42.62 -3.31
CA ILE A 213 -26.86 -42.99 -2.85
C ILE A 213 -27.47 -44.05 -3.76
N GLY A 214 -27.35 -43.89 -5.09
CA GLY A 214 -27.89 -44.87 -6.04
C GLY A 214 -27.28 -46.27 -5.88
N LEU A 215 -25.97 -46.34 -5.63
CA LEU A 215 -25.27 -47.60 -5.35
C LEU A 215 -25.70 -48.21 -4.01
N LEU A 216 -25.81 -47.40 -2.96
CA LEU A 216 -26.26 -47.87 -1.64
C LEU A 216 -27.69 -48.41 -1.71
N VAL A 217 -28.61 -47.71 -2.38
CA VAL A 217 -29.99 -48.19 -2.59
C VAL A 217 -30.02 -49.50 -3.38
N ARG A 218 -29.17 -49.65 -4.41
CA ARG A 218 -29.16 -50.83 -5.27
C ARG A 218 -28.58 -52.08 -4.60
N TYR A 219 -27.52 -51.92 -3.82
CA TYR A 219 -26.69 -53.04 -3.36
C TYR A 219 -26.75 -53.31 -1.86
N THR A 220 -27.50 -52.50 -1.09
CA THR A 220 -27.60 -52.66 0.37
C THR A 220 -29.04 -52.38 0.84
N ASN A 221 -29.36 -52.76 2.08
CA ASN A 221 -30.63 -52.41 2.73
C ASN A 221 -30.74 -50.93 3.14
N PHE A 222 -30.00 -50.04 2.48
CA PHE A 222 -29.91 -48.62 2.80
C PHE A 222 -31.27 -47.91 2.79
N ALA A 223 -32.16 -48.26 1.87
CA ALA A 223 -33.48 -47.64 1.77
C ALA A 223 -34.33 -47.80 3.05
N HIS A 224 -34.19 -48.94 3.73
CA HIS A 224 -34.94 -49.31 4.93
C HIS A 224 -34.32 -48.80 6.25
N GLN A 225 -33.16 -48.17 6.19
CA GLN A 225 -32.50 -47.61 7.39
C GLN A 225 -33.19 -46.31 7.84
N PRO A 226 -33.14 -45.98 9.15
CA PRO A 226 -33.57 -44.69 9.67
C PRO A 226 -32.88 -43.51 8.98
N SER A 227 -33.57 -42.36 8.86
CA SER A 227 -33.08 -41.16 8.17
C SER A 227 -31.71 -40.70 8.64
N LEU A 228 -31.46 -40.71 9.96
CA LEU A 228 -30.19 -40.31 10.55
C LEU A 228 -29.05 -41.26 10.16
N ILE A 229 -29.31 -42.58 10.16
CA ILE A 229 -28.31 -43.59 9.77
C ILE A 229 -27.97 -43.42 8.28
N ARG A 230 -28.98 -43.23 7.43
CA ARG A 230 -28.76 -42.95 6.00
C ARG A 230 -27.91 -41.70 5.79
N PHE A 231 -28.19 -40.62 6.53
CA PHE A 231 -27.42 -39.38 6.46
C PHE A 231 -25.96 -39.58 6.88
N LEU A 232 -25.71 -40.26 8.01
CA LEU A 232 -24.35 -40.52 8.50
C LEU A 232 -23.57 -41.43 7.54
N MET A 233 -24.18 -42.50 7.03
CA MET A 233 -23.53 -43.41 6.08
C MET A 233 -23.09 -42.68 4.80
N VAL A 234 -23.98 -41.89 4.21
CA VAL A 234 -23.66 -41.12 3.00
C VAL A 234 -22.59 -40.07 3.31
N THR A 235 -22.71 -39.35 4.42
CA THR A 235 -21.74 -38.31 4.79
C THR A 235 -20.34 -38.89 5.00
N CYS A 236 -20.22 -40.00 5.73
CA CYS A 236 -18.92 -40.65 5.98
C CYS A 236 -18.25 -41.17 4.70
N LEU A 237 -19.03 -41.63 3.71
CA LEU A 237 -18.49 -42.11 2.43
C LEU A 237 -18.14 -40.96 1.48
N VAL A 238 -19.02 -39.95 1.38
CA VAL A 238 -18.91 -38.88 0.40
C VAL A 238 -17.89 -37.83 0.82
N LEU A 239 -17.89 -37.42 2.09
CA LEU A 239 -17.15 -36.25 2.55
C LEU A 239 -15.63 -36.39 2.31
N PRO A 240 -14.96 -37.51 2.65
CA PRO A 240 -13.54 -37.67 2.36
C PRO A 240 -13.21 -37.60 0.86
N VAL A 241 -14.04 -38.23 0.02
CA VAL A 241 -13.84 -38.30 -1.43
C VAL A 241 -14.03 -36.92 -2.08
N VAL A 242 -15.10 -36.21 -1.73
CA VAL A 242 -15.37 -34.86 -2.23
C VAL A 242 -14.25 -33.91 -1.85
N TRP A 243 -13.82 -33.90 -0.58
CA TRP A 243 -12.77 -33.00 -0.12
C TRP A 243 -11.41 -33.30 -0.73
N LEU A 244 -11.04 -34.57 -0.89
CA LEU A 244 -9.77 -34.95 -1.52
C LEU A 244 -9.70 -34.45 -2.98
N ILE A 245 -10.77 -34.66 -3.74
CA ILE A 245 -10.83 -34.22 -5.14
C ILE A 245 -10.93 -32.69 -5.22
N ALA A 246 -11.71 -32.05 -4.34
CA ALA A 246 -11.85 -30.60 -4.30
C ALA A 246 -10.54 -29.89 -3.99
N VAL A 247 -9.73 -30.41 -3.06
CA VAL A 247 -8.40 -29.85 -2.75
C VAL A 247 -7.46 -29.94 -3.96
N ALA A 248 -7.52 -31.05 -4.70
CA ALA A 248 -6.73 -31.21 -5.93
C ALA A 248 -7.16 -30.19 -7.00
N LEU A 249 -8.47 -30.03 -7.22
CA LEU A 249 -9.02 -29.08 -8.19
C LEU A 249 -8.74 -27.63 -7.80
N TYR A 250 -8.87 -27.28 -6.53
CA TYR A 250 -8.53 -25.96 -6.01
C TYR A 250 -7.08 -25.58 -6.33
N HIS A 251 -6.12 -26.48 -6.08
CA HIS A 251 -4.70 -26.20 -6.34
C HIS A 251 -4.31 -26.26 -7.81
N LYS A 252 -4.89 -27.18 -8.59
CA LYS A 252 -4.47 -27.46 -9.97
C LYS A 252 -5.26 -26.69 -11.02
N VAL A 253 -6.52 -26.35 -10.75
CA VAL A 253 -7.43 -25.70 -11.69
C VAL A 253 -7.76 -24.29 -11.22
N GLU A 254 -8.37 -24.16 -10.04
CA GLU A 254 -8.93 -22.88 -9.57
C GLU A 254 -7.85 -21.81 -9.41
N LYS A 255 -6.79 -22.07 -8.61
CA LYS A 255 -5.67 -21.13 -8.42
C LYS A 255 -4.98 -20.76 -9.73
N ARG A 256 -4.85 -21.71 -10.67
CA ARG A 256 -4.21 -21.45 -11.98
C ARG A 256 -5.11 -20.61 -12.87
N GLY A 257 -6.41 -20.86 -12.87
CA GLY A 257 -7.41 -20.06 -13.58
C GLY A 257 -7.44 -18.62 -13.08
N ILE A 258 -7.41 -18.40 -11.76
CA ILE A 258 -7.32 -17.06 -11.16
C ILE A 258 -6.03 -16.35 -11.60
N ALA A 259 -4.89 -17.04 -11.60
CA ALA A 259 -3.63 -16.47 -12.05
C ALA A 259 -3.66 -16.07 -13.54
N LEU A 260 -4.23 -16.93 -14.40
CA LEU A 260 -4.42 -16.65 -15.81
C LEU A 260 -5.35 -15.44 -16.04
N GLY A 261 -6.46 -15.37 -15.31
CA GLY A 261 -7.38 -14.23 -15.37
C GLY A 261 -6.69 -12.90 -15.03
N LYS A 262 -5.88 -12.88 -13.96
CA LYS A 262 -5.08 -11.69 -13.60
C LYS A 262 -4.11 -11.27 -14.71
N GLN A 263 -3.47 -12.23 -15.39
CA GLN A 263 -2.57 -11.95 -16.52
C GLN A 263 -3.30 -11.37 -17.74
N LEU A 264 -4.52 -11.85 -18.02
CA LEU A 264 -5.34 -11.36 -19.14
C LEU A 264 -5.94 -9.98 -18.88
N SER A 265 -6.44 -9.72 -17.67
CA SER A 265 -6.97 -8.40 -17.29
C SER A 265 -5.88 -7.32 -17.27
N GLY A 266 -4.67 -7.64 -16.79
CA GLY A 266 -3.54 -6.71 -16.85
C GLY A 266 -3.11 -6.33 -18.28
N ARG A 267 -3.39 -7.18 -19.28
CA ARG A 267 -3.20 -6.85 -20.70
C ARG A 267 -4.33 -5.99 -21.30
N ALA A 268 -5.54 -6.04 -20.75
CA ALA A 268 -6.69 -5.27 -21.21
C ALA A 268 -6.64 -3.81 -20.69
N GLU A 269 -6.21 -3.60 -19.44
CA GLU A 269 -5.95 -2.26 -18.89
C GLU A 269 -4.86 -1.52 -19.67
N MET A 270 -3.80 -2.22 -20.11
CA MET A 270 -2.77 -1.63 -20.99
C MET A 270 -3.29 -1.21 -22.38
N LYS A 271 -4.38 -1.81 -22.89
CA LYS A 271 -4.97 -1.43 -24.18
C LYS A 271 -6.02 -0.32 -24.06
N SER A 272 -6.77 -0.25 -22.96
CA SER A 272 -7.81 0.77 -22.76
C SER A 272 -7.25 2.16 -22.41
N GLY A 273 -6.03 2.25 -21.87
CA GLY A 273 -5.36 3.52 -21.58
C GLY A 273 -4.70 4.19 -22.81
N SER A 274 -4.74 3.56 -23.99
CA SER A 274 -3.97 3.98 -25.16
C SER A 274 -4.78 4.79 -26.20
N SER A 275 -6.07 5.07 -25.99
CA SER A 275 -6.94 5.66 -27.04
C SER A 275 -7.36 7.11 -26.84
N MET A 276 -6.76 7.86 -25.92
CA MET A 276 -6.88 9.33 -25.91
C MET A 276 -5.53 9.96 -25.61
N VAL A 277 -4.83 10.33 -26.68
CA VAL A 277 -3.97 11.51 -26.90
C VAL A 277 -3.11 11.16 -28.12
N THR A 278 -3.64 11.42 -29.31
CA THR A 278 -2.86 11.46 -30.55
C THR A 278 -2.31 12.86 -30.72
N SER A 279 -1.05 13.06 -30.35
CA SER A 279 -0.03 13.73 -31.17
C SER A 279 1.23 13.91 -30.33
N VAL A 280 2.24 13.07 -30.56
CA VAL A 280 3.68 13.38 -30.61
C VAL A 280 4.42 12.03 -30.65
N SER A 281 5.01 11.77 -31.82
CA SER A 281 6.10 10.83 -32.17
C SER A 281 6.22 9.47 -31.47
N ASP A 282 6.17 8.44 -32.31
CA ASP A 282 6.69 7.09 -32.07
C ASP A 282 8.09 7.08 -31.43
N SER A 283 8.13 6.88 -30.12
CA SER A 283 9.18 6.09 -29.48
C SER A 283 8.47 5.09 -28.58
N ALA A 284 8.69 3.79 -28.81
CA ALA A 284 8.26 2.77 -27.87
C ALA A 284 8.87 3.13 -26.50
N SER A 285 8.06 3.46 -25.50
CA SER A 285 8.53 4.07 -24.24
C SER A 285 9.64 3.24 -23.57
N LEU A 286 10.88 3.67 -23.76
CA LEU A 286 12.07 3.11 -23.13
C LEU A 286 12.08 3.52 -21.65
N ALA A 287 12.66 2.68 -20.79
CA ALA A 287 12.87 3.03 -19.40
C ALA A 287 13.83 4.22 -19.31
N THR A 288 13.50 5.23 -18.50
CA THR A 288 14.31 6.44 -18.31
C THR A 288 14.72 6.60 -16.86
N PHE A 289 15.78 7.37 -16.61
CA PHE A 289 16.13 7.85 -15.28
C PHE A 289 15.79 9.33 -15.18
N LEU A 290 15.22 9.73 -14.05
CA LEU A 290 15.01 11.13 -13.72
C LEU A 290 15.91 11.45 -12.52
N PHE A 291 17.01 12.14 -12.80
CA PHE A 291 17.90 12.64 -11.76
C PHE A 291 17.33 13.95 -11.22
N HIS A 292 17.27 14.11 -9.90
CA HIS A 292 16.77 15.33 -9.28
C HIS A 292 17.55 15.69 -8.01
N ASP A 293 17.36 16.92 -7.57
CA ASP A 293 17.79 17.41 -6.27
C ASP A 293 16.91 18.60 -5.80
N TYR A 294 16.79 18.77 -4.48
CA TYR A 294 16.13 19.93 -3.87
C TYR A 294 17.11 20.75 -3.06
N GLU A 295 17.00 22.07 -3.19
CA GLU A 295 17.45 22.98 -2.15
C GLU A 295 16.27 23.37 -1.27
N THR A 296 16.42 23.25 0.05
CA THR A 296 15.36 23.50 1.02
C THR A 296 15.73 24.59 2.01
N PHE A 297 14.72 25.21 2.62
CA PHE A 297 14.91 26.19 3.68
C PHE A 297 15.21 25.58 5.05
N GLY A 298 15.44 24.27 5.13
CA GLY A 298 15.76 23.59 6.39
C GLY A 298 15.79 22.07 6.27
N LYS A 299 16.15 21.42 7.37
CA LYS A 299 16.48 19.98 7.45
C LYS A 299 15.26 19.07 7.65
N SER A 300 14.10 19.62 8.03
CA SER A 300 12.88 18.87 8.30
C SER A 300 12.02 18.76 7.03
N PRO A 301 11.89 17.57 6.41
CA PRO A 301 11.15 17.43 5.17
C PRO A 301 9.65 17.75 5.27
N SER A 302 9.08 17.68 6.48
CA SER A 302 7.66 17.96 6.74
C SER A 302 7.39 19.42 7.13
N LEU A 303 8.28 20.03 7.91
CA LEU A 303 8.06 21.36 8.50
C LEU A 303 8.75 22.49 7.71
N ASP A 304 9.92 22.20 7.12
CA ASP A 304 10.62 23.16 6.29
C ASP A 304 10.09 23.14 4.85
N ARG A 305 10.28 24.25 4.14
CA ARG A 305 9.73 24.45 2.79
C ARG A 305 10.81 24.25 1.72
N PRO A 306 10.47 23.71 0.54
CA PRO A 306 11.39 23.69 -0.59
C PRO A 306 11.71 25.13 -1.02
N ALA A 307 12.93 25.38 -1.49
CA ALA A 307 13.36 26.65 -2.07
C ALA A 307 13.51 26.52 -3.59
N GLN A 308 14.19 25.47 -4.05
CA GLN A 308 14.43 25.18 -5.47
C GLN A 308 14.32 23.68 -5.74
N PHE A 309 13.94 23.34 -6.96
CA PHE A 309 14.02 21.99 -7.50
C PHE A 309 14.78 22.01 -8.82
N ALA A 310 15.66 21.04 -9.02
CA ALA A 310 16.28 20.76 -10.30
C ALA A 310 16.08 19.30 -10.68
N ALA A 311 15.87 19.03 -11.97
CA ALA A 311 15.87 17.68 -12.50
C ALA A 311 16.29 17.61 -13.96
N ILE A 312 16.79 16.44 -14.35
CA ILE A 312 17.11 16.13 -15.74
C ILE A 312 16.82 14.67 -16.04
N ARG A 313 16.26 14.42 -17.22
CA ARG A 313 15.93 13.07 -17.67
C ARG A 313 17.07 12.51 -18.49
N THR A 314 17.30 11.20 -18.38
CA THR A 314 18.30 10.48 -19.16
C THR A 314 17.79 9.12 -19.62
N ASP A 315 18.44 8.56 -20.65
CA ASP A 315 18.21 7.18 -21.10
C ASP A 315 18.89 6.14 -20.19
N GLY A 316 18.86 4.86 -20.57
CA GLY A 316 19.52 3.77 -19.83
C GLY A 316 21.05 3.84 -19.80
N GLU A 317 21.65 4.66 -20.66
CA GLU A 317 23.09 4.92 -20.75
C GLU A 317 23.49 6.26 -20.09
N PHE A 318 22.55 6.95 -19.45
CA PHE A 318 22.72 8.25 -18.83
C PHE A 318 23.03 9.38 -19.81
N ASN A 319 22.60 9.25 -21.07
CA ASN A 319 22.58 10.37 -22.01
C ASN A 319 21.36 11.25 -21.71
N VAL A 320 21.56 12.56 -21.66
CA VAL A 320 20.49 13.55 -21.39
C VAL A 320 19.39 13.49 -22.44
N ILE A 321 18.14 13.51 -22.00
CA ILE A 321 16.93 13.59 -22.82
C ILE A 321 16.15 14.85 -22.43
N GLY A 322 15.88 15.71 -23.41
CA GLY A 322 15.15 16.95 -23.20
C GLY A 322 15.96 18.01 -22.46
N ASP A 323 15.28 19.06 -22.02
CA ASP A 323 15.90 20.20 -21.35
C ASP A 323 15.93 20.00 -19.82
N PRO A 324 16.91 20.60 -19.11
CA PRO A 324 16.91 20.64 -17.65
C PRO A 324 15.71 21.41 -17.10
N GLU A 325 15.10 20.87 -16.04
CA GLU A 325 13.98 21.49 -15.33
C GLU A 325 14.51 22.14 -14.05
N VAL A 326 14.50 23.48 -13.98
CA VAL A 326 14.93 24.22 -12.79
C VAL A 326 13.88 25.28 -12.46
N PHE A 327 13.34 25.25 -11.24
CA PHE A 327 12.34 26.22 -10.80
C PHE A 327 12.31 26.37 -9.27
N TYR A 328 11.78 27.50 -8.81
CA TYR A 328 11.76 27.88 -7.39
C TYR A 328 10.36 27.73 -6.78
N CYS A 329 10.31 27.49 -5.47
CA CYS A 329 9.07 27.48 -4.71
C CYS A 329 8.96 28.74 -3.85
N LYS A 330 7.85 29.46 -3.99
CA LYS A 330 7.52 30.62 -3.18
C LYS A 330 7.21 30.17 -1.74
N PRO A 331 7.94 30.63 -0.71
CA PRO A 331 7.56 30.36 0.68
C PRO A 331 6.26 31.11 1.01
N ALA A 332 5.37 30.46 1.77
CA ALA A 332 4.15 31.09 2.27
C ALA A 332 4.46 32.02 3.47
N ASP A 333 3.52 32.90 3.82
CA ASP A 333 3.67 33.94 4.84
C ASP A 333 3.59 33.45 6.29
N ASP A 334 3.60 32.13 6.48
CA ASP A 334 3.52 31.43 7.77
C ASP A 334 4.85 30.78 8.17
N TYR A 335 5.97 31.09 7.52
CA TYR A 335 7.21 30.35 7.67
C TYR A 335 8.48 31.23 7.62
N LEU A 336 9.42 30.94 8.52
CA LEU A 336 10.79 31.47 8.52
C LEU A 336 11.79 30.36 8.15
N PRO A 337 12.72 30.61 7.22
CA PRO A 337 13.72 29.63 6.82
C PRO A 337 14.82 29.47 7.89
N GLN A 338 15.40 28.28 8.02
CA GLN A 338 16.57 28.07 8.89
C GLN A 338 17.77 28.85 8.34
N PRO A 339 18.43 29.70 9.14
CA PRO A 339 19.50 30.55 8.64
C PRO A 339 20.67 29.77 8.04
N GLU A 340 21.05 28.63 8.64
CA GLU A 340 22.13 27.79 8.12
C GLU A 340 21.79 27.15 6.78
N ALA A 341 20.52 26.80 6.53
CA ALA A 341 20.13 26.28 5.23
C ALA A 341 20.31 27.36 4.15
N VAL A 342 19.89 28.60 4.41
CA VAL A 342 20.11 29.71 3.48
C VAL A 342 21.59 30.00 3.27
N MET A 343 22.44 29.81 4.29
CA MET A 343 23.89 29.94 4.14
C MET A 343 24.54 28.83 3.32
N ILE A 344 23.99 27.61 3.35
CA ILE A 344 24.49 26.49 2.53
C ILE A 344 24.05 26.66 1.08
N THR A 345 22.76 26.93 0.87
CA THR A 345 22.14 27.02 -0.46
C THR A 345 22.42 28.34 -1.18
N GLY A 346 22.66 29.41 -0.44
CA GLY A 346 22.72 30.78 -0.96
C GLY A 346 21.37 31.33 -1.45
N ILE A 347 20.26 30.60 -1.28
CA ILE A 347 18.94 30.99 -1.78
C ILE A 347 18.18 31.72 -0.68
N THR A 348 17.96 33.02 -0.87
CA THR A 348 17.17 33.83 0.08
C THR A 348 15.66 33.61 -0.13
N PRO A 349 14.83 33.77 0.93
CA PRO A 349 13.39 33.75 0.77
C PRO A 349 12.90 34.83 -0.21
N GLN A 350 13.54 35.99 -0.28
CA GLN A 350 13.23 37.03 -1.26
C GLN A 350 13.46 36.57 -2.71
N GLN A 351 14.55 35.85 -2.97
CA GLN A 351 14.81 35.29 -4.30
C GLN A 351 13.74 34.26 -4.68
N ALA A 352 13.40 33.36 -3.76
CA ALA A 352 12.37 32.35 -3.98
C ALA A 352 10.97 32.99 -4.13
N LEU A 353 10.67 34.07 -3.40
CA LEU A 353 9.45 34.85 -3.57
C LEU A 353 9.35 35.51 -4.95
N ALA A 354 10.46 36.03 -5.47
CA ALA A 354 10.50 36.77 -6.72
C ALA A 354 10.51 35.86 -7.97
N ARG A 355 11.15 34.69 -7.87
CA ARG A 355 11.33 33.76 -8.99
C ARG A 355 10.39 32.55 -8.96
N GLY A 356 9.83 32.24 -7.79
CA GLY A 356 9.11 31.00 -7.55
C GLY A 356 7.61 31.09 -7.80
N GLU A 357 7.02 29.92 -8.02
CA GLU A 357 5.58 29.72 -8.08
C GLU A 357 5.07 29.28 -6.69
N ASN A 358 3.76 29.37 -6.43
CA ASN A 358 3.22 28.84 -5.17
C ASN A 358 3.43 27.32 -5.07
N GLU A 359 3.37 26.77 -3.84
CA GLU A 359 3.69 25.35 -3.61
C GLU A 359 2.75 24.42 -4.38
N ALA A 360 1.51 24.82 -4.66
CA ALA A 360 0.57 24.06 -5.48
C ALA A 360 1.04 23.89 -6.93
N ALA A 361 1.50 24.97 -7.58
CA ALA A 361 2.07 24.93 -8.92
C ALA A 361 3.41 24.19 -8.96
N PHE A 362 4.26 24.43 -7.95
CA PHE A 362 5.52 23.72 -7.75
C PHE A 362 5.32 22.20 -7.66
N ALA A 363 4.37 21.77 -6.81
CA ALA A 363 3.98 20.37 -6.64
C ALA A 363 3.46 19.77 -7.95
N LYS A 364 2.63 20.51 -8.70
CA LYS A 364 2.11 20.07 -9.99
C LYS A 364 3.22 19.77 -10.99
N ARG A 365 4.20 20.67 -11.15
CA ARG A 365 5.31 20.48 -12.08
C ARG A 365 6.14 19.26 -11.73
N ILE A 366 6.51 19.10 -10.46
CA ILE A 366 7.24 17.92 -9.98
C ILE A 366 6.43 16.64 -10.25
N HIS A 367 5.14 16.65 -9.91
CA HIS A 367 4.26 15.50 -10.11
C HIS A 367 4.19 15.09 -11.60
N ASP A 368 4.02 16.04 -12.51
CA ASP A 368 3.95 15.77 -13.94
C ASP A 368 5.25 15.13 -14.46
N ILE A 369 6.42 15.60 -13.99
CA ILE A 369 7.73 15.05 -14.36
C ILE A 369 7.94 13.66 -13.73
N PHE A 370 7.53 13.45 -12.47
CA PHE A 370 7.73 12.20 -11.74
C PHE A 370 6.80 11.08 -12.20
N THR A 371 5.63 11.41 -12.76
CA THR A 371 4.60 10.42 -13.13
C THR A 371 4.67 9.95 -14.58
N VAL A 372 5.63 10.44 -15.37
CA VAL A 372 5.96 9.88 -16.69
C VAL A 372 6.22 8.37 -16.55
N PRO A 373 5.51 7.50 -17.31
CA PRO A 373 5.66 6.05 -17.20
C PRO A 373 7.10 5.55 -17.39
N LYS A 374 7.44 4.44 -16.72
CA LYS A 374 8.76 3.78 -16.75
C LYS A 374 9.92 4.72 -16.35
N THR A 375 9.67 5.63 -15.42
CA THR A 375 10.70 6.50 -14.85
C THR A 375 11.31 5.88 -13.59
N CYS A 376 12.63 5.79 -13.55
CA CYS A 376 13.38 5.55 -12.32
C CYS A 376 13.83 6.90 -11.74
N VAL A 377 13.13 7.39 -10.72
CA VAL A 377 13.49 8.62 -10.02
C VAL A 377 14.68 8.36 -9.11
N VAL A 378 15.75 9.15 -9.25
CA VAL A 378 17.03 8.92 -8.56
C VAL A 378 17.67 10.24 -8.18
N GLY A 379 18.36 10.26 -7.05
CA GLY A 379 19.21 11.38 -6.64
C GLY A 379 20.37 10.85 -5.79
N TYR A 380 20.92 11.74 -4.97
CA TYR A 380 21.97 11.42 -4.03
C TYR A 380 21.47 11.66 -2.60
N ASN A 381 21.24 10.59 -1.82
CA ASN A 381 20.56 10.63 -0.51
C ASN A 381 19.04 10.93 -0.57
N ASN A 382 18.44 10.86 -1.76
CA ASN A 382 17.04 11.19 -1.97
C ASN A 382 16.08 10.32 -1.13
N VAL A 383 16.37 9.03 -0.95
CA VAL A 383 15.44 8.12 -0.25
C VAL A 383 15.21 8.51 1.22
N ARG A 384 16.17 9.23 1.83
CA ARG A 384 16.09 9.68 3.22
C ARG A 384 15.76 11.17 3.36
N PHE A 385 15.85 11.95 2.29
CA PHE A 385 15.60 13.39 2.32
C PHE A 385 14.63 13.83 1.22
N ASP A 386 15.06 13.92 -0.03
CA ASP A 386 14.27 14.47 -1.14
C ASP A 386 12.95 13.73 -1.42
N ASP A 387 12.93 12.40 -1.30
CA ASP A 387 11.72 11.60 -1.39
C ASP A 387 10.73 11.97 -0.26
N GLU A 388 11.24 12.31 0.92
CA GLU A 388 10.44 12.74 2.06
C GLU A 388 9.93 14.17 1.84
N VAL A 389 10.74 15.06 1.26
CA VAL A 389 10.31 16.41 0.83
C VAL A 389 9.19 16.30 -0.20
N THR A 390 9.40 15.48 -1.25
CA THR A 390 8.39 15.19 -2.29
C THR A 390 7.09 14.68 -1.70
N ARG A 391 7.15 13.69 -0.80
CA ARG A 391 5.96 13.13 -0.13
C ARG A 391 5.18 14.20 0.62
N ASN A 392 5.86 15.09 1.34
CA ASN A 392 5.22 16.15 2.11
C ASN A 392 4.67 17.27 1.21
N ILE A 393 5.38 17.64 0.13
CA ILE A 393 4.87 18.56 -0.89
C ILE A 393 3.56 18.00 -1.49
N PHE A 394 3.55 16.73 -1.91
CA PHE A 394 2.36 16.10 -2.47
C PHE A 394 1.22 16.00 -1.45
N TYR A 395 1.53 15.62 -0.21
CA TYR A 395 0.58 15.55 0.88
C TYR A 395 -0.10 16.90 1.17
N ARG A 396 0.67 18.00 1.27
CA ARG A 396 0.14 19.34 1.50
C ARG A 396 -0.68 19.88 0.31
N ASN A 397 -0.38 19.39 -0.89
CA ASN A 397 -0.97 19.88 -2.14
C ASN A 397 -1.87 18.85 -2.84
N PHE A 398 -2.47 17.92 -2.08
CA PHE A 398 -3.54 17.01 -2.51
C PHE A 398 -3.17 16.00 -3.62
N TYR A 399 -1.87 15.78 -3.86
CA TYR A 399 -1.37 14.69 -4.70
C TYR A 399 -1.16 13.42 -3.85
N ASP A 400 -1.23 12.23 -4.47
CA ASP A 400 -0.91 10.98 -3.76
C ASP A 400 0.59 10.97 -3.41
N PRO A 401 0.97 10.89 -2.11
CA PRO A 401 2.37 11.01 -1.70
C PRO A 401 3.27 9.87 -2.20
N TYR A 402 2.70 8.75 -2.67
CA TYR A 402 3.45 7.51 -2.90
C TYR A 402 3.36 6.99 -4.33
N ALA A 403 2.23 7.22 -5.02
CA ALA A 403 1.90 6.69 -6.35
C ALA A 403 3.01 6.87 -7.39
N TRP A 404 3.65 8.04 -7.40
CA TRP A 404 4.72 8.40 -8.33
C TRP A 404 5.89 7.40 -8.37
N SER A 405 6.15 6.73 -7.24
CA SER A 405 7.31 5.83 -7.08
C SER A 405 7.08 4.39 -7.53
N TRP A 406 5.86 4.03 -7.96
CA TRP A 406 5.53 2.64 -8.33
C TRP A 406 4.45 2.47 -9.40
N GLN A 407 3.56 3.45 -9.62
CA GLN A 407 2.57 3.38 -10.69
C GLN A 407 3.26 3.50 -12.05
N ASN A 408 2.61 2.99 -13.11
CA ASN A 408 3.11 3.08 -14.49
C ASN A 408 4.51 2.49 -14.70
N ASP A 409 4.84 1.41 -13.98
CA ASP A 409 6.17 0.79 -13.93
C ASP A 409 7.30 1.74 -13.50
N ASN A 410 6.95 2.81 -12.76
CA ASN A 410 7.92 3.68 -12.14
C ASN A 410 8.64 2.98 -10.99
N SER A 411 9.82 3.50 -10.68
CA SER A 411 10.63 3.03 -9.55
C SER A 411 11.43 4.19 -9.00
N ARG A 412 12.16 3.93 -7.91
CA ARG A 412 13.14 4.86 -7.37
C ARG A 412 14.46 4.19 -7.08
N TRP A 413 15.50 4.99 -6.95
CA TRP A 413 16.83 4.57 -6.57
C TRP A 413 17.59 5.69 -5.86
N ASP A 414 18.76 5.40 -5.29
CA ASP A 414 19.58 6.36 -4.54
C ASP A 414 21.05 5.98 -4.70
N LEU A 415 21.87 6.93 -5.19
CA LEU A 415 23.27 6.67 -5.45
C LEU A 415 24.16 6.70 -4.21
N LEU A 416 23.73 7.27 -3.08
CA LEU A 416 24.56 7.33 -1.88
C LEU A 416 24.92 5.93 -1.37
N ASP A 417 23.93 5.05 -1.22
CA ASP A 417 24.19 3.69 -0.78
C ASP A 417 24.83 2.83 -1.90
N VAL A 418 24.71 3.24 -3.18
CA VAL A 418 25.49 2.64 -4.29
C VAL A 418 26.98 2.97 -4.16
N MET A 419 27.33 4.22 -3.86
CA MET A 419 28.72 4.63 -3.62
C MET A 419 29.32 3.88 -2.43
N ARG A 420 28.58 3.78 -1.32
CA ARG A 420 28.99 2.98 -0.15
C ARG A 420 29.19 1.52 -0.50
N ALA A 421 28.29 0.93 -1.30
CA ALA A 421 28.39 -0.46 -1.72
C ALA A 421 29.62 -0.70 -2.62
N CYS A 422 29.93 0.24 -3.51
CA CYS A 422 31.12 0.18 -4.34
C CYS A 422 32.38 0.24 -3.48
N TYR A 423 32.50 1.21 -2.58
CA TYR A 423 33.63 1.29 -1.64
C TYR A 423 33.81 0.01 -0.82
N ALA A 424 32.71 -0.51 -0.29
CA ALA A 424 32.74 -1.66 0.60
C ALA A 424 33.07 -2.97 -0.13
N LEU A 425 32.50 -3.18 -1.33
CA LEU A 425 32.53 -4.48 -1.98
C LEU A 425 33.52 -4.52 -3.14
N ARG A 426 33.59 -3.48 -3.95
CA ARG A 426 34.42 -3.44 -5.18
C ARG A 426 35.03 -2.03 -5.34
N PRO A 427 35.98 -1.64 -4.48
CA PRO A 427 36.52 -0.28 -4.45
C PRO A 427 37.40 0.04 -5.67
N GLU A 428 37.86 -0.98 -6.39
CA GLU A 428 38.87 -0.82 -7.44
C GLU A 428 38.35 0.08 -8.58
N GLY A 429 39.21 1.00 -9.05
CA GLY A 429 38.91 1.88 -10.18
C GLY A 429 38.22 3.20 -9.85
N ILE A 430 37.86 3.44 -8.58
CA ILE A 430 37.34 4.73 -8.08
C ILE A 430 38.28 5.22 -6.97
N VAL A 431 38.56 6.51 -6.93
CA VAL A 431 39.33 7.15 -5.86
C VAL A 431 38.39 7.52 -4.73
N TRP A 432 38.69 7.06 -3.52
CA TRP A 432 37.84 7.24 -2.35
C TRP A 432 38.48 8.27 -1.40
N PRO A 433 37.88 9.47 -1.26
CA PRO A 433 38.42 10.51 -0.38
C PRO A 433 38.20 10.15 1.09
N GLU A 434 39.09 10.64 1.94
CA GLU A 434 38.96 10.56 3.40
C GLU A 434 38.48 11.90 3.97
N ASN A 435 37.77 11.87 5.09
CA ASN A 435 37.42 13.05 5.86
C ASN A 435 38.58 13.43 6.82
N GLU A 436 38.37 14.48 7.61
CA GLU A 436 39.36 14.97 8.59
C GLU A 436 39.73 13.92 9.67
N ASP A 437 38.86 12.92 9.91
CA ASP A 437 39.09 11.82 10.85
C ASP A 437 39.80 10.60 10.22
N GLY A 438 40.20 10.68 8.94
CA GLY A 438 40.77 9.55 8.20
C GLY A 438 39.75 8.46 7.82
N LEU A 439 38.46 8.78 7.84
CA LEU A 439 37.37 7.86 7.47
C LEU A 439 36.88 8.14 6.04
N PRO A 440 36.36 7.14 5.31
CA PRO A 440 35.88 7.34 3.95
C PRO A 440 34.73 8.35 3.91
N SER A 441 34.87 9.37 3.04
CA SER A 441 33.86 10.39 2.83
C SER A 441 33.01 10.07 1.60
N PHE A 442 31.68 10.16 1.78
CA PHE A 442 30.69 9.97 0.71
C PHE A 442 29.94 11.27 0.42
N ARG A 443 30.52 12.43 0.72
CA ARG A 443 29.96 13.70 0.27
C ARG A 443 30.21 13.85 -1.24
N LEU A 444 29.23 14.37 -1.97
CA LEU A 444 29.26 14.37 -3.43
C LEU A 444 30.39 15.25 -3.97
N GLU A 445 30.61 16.40 -3.34
CA GLU A 445 31.70 17.34 -3.61
C GLU A 445 33.09 16.73 -3.35
N HIS A 446 33.23 15.86 -2.35
CA HIS A 446 34.49 15.16 -2.10
C HIS A 446 34.76 14.09 -3.16
N LEU A 447 33.74 13.30 -3.51
CA LEU A 447 33.87 12.21 -4.48
C LEU A 447 34.17 12.72 -5.89
N THR A 448 33.44 13.74 -6.33
CA THR A 448 33.64 14.37 -7.64
C THR A 448 35.04 14.95 -7.77
N LYS A 449 35.47 15.75 -6.78
CA LYS A 449 36.83 16.31 -6.72
C LYS A 449 37.92 15.24 -6.76
N ALA A 450 37.78 14.18 -5.97
CA ALA A 450 38.76 13.09 -5.91
C ALA A 450 38.87 12.29 -7.22
N ASN A 451 37.82 12.26 -8.03
CA ASN A 451 37.77 11.52 -9.29
C ASN A 451 37.90 12.41 -10.54
N GLY A 452 38.25 13.69 -10.38
CA GLY A 452 38.46 14.62 -11.49
C GLY A 452 37.18 14.96 -12.27
N ILE A 453 36.03 14.90 -11.60
CA ILE A 453 34.73 15.29 -12.16
C ILE A 453 34.48 16.75 -11.80
N GLU A 454 34.13 17.56 -12.80
CA GLU A 454 33.79 18.97 -12.59
C GLU A 454 32.53 19.09 -11.74
N HIS A 455 32.63 19.89 -10.69
CA HIS A 455 31.54 20.22 -9.78
C HIS A 455 31.64 21.72 -9.49
N ALA A 456 30.98 22.53 -10.32
CA ALA A 456 31.20 23.96 -10.39
C ALA A 456 30.80 24.68 -9.09
N ASN A 457 29.50 24.71 -8.78
CA ASN A 457 28.96 25.24 -7.54
C ASN A 457 28.29 24.09 -6.77
N ALA A 458 28.96 23.57 -5.76
CA ALA A 458 28.29 22.69 -4.80
C ALA A 458 27.15 23.48 -4.13
N HIS A 459 25.98 22.84 -3.93
CA HIS A 459 24.77 23.49 -3.41
C HIS A 459 24.04 24.41 -4.40
N ASP A 460 24.22 24.14 -5.71
CA ASP A 460 23.24 24.49 -6.74
C ASP A 460 22.60 23.18 -7.21
N ALA A 461 21.27 23.09 -7.09
CA ALA A 461 20.53 21.86 -7.35
C ALA A 461 20.85 21.23 -8.73
N MET A 462 21.13 22.04 -9.76
CA MET A 462 21.42 21.51 -11.09
C MET A 462 22.86 21.00 -11.22
N SER A 463 23.81 21.68 -10.57
CA SER A 463 25.19 21.22 -10.44
C SER A 463 25.27 19.87 -9.72
N ASP A 464 24.52 19.70 -8.63
CA ASP A 464 24.45 18.44 -7.87
C ASP A 464 23.77 17.31 -8.68
N VAL A 465 22.77 17.63 -9.51
CA VAL A 465 22.18 16.67 -10.46
C VAL A 465 23.20 16.17 -11.49
N TYR A 466 23.99 17.05 -12.11
CA TYR A 466 25.03 16.65 -13.06
C TYR A 466 26.16 15.84 -12.38
N ALA A 467 26.58 16.24 -11.19
CA ALA A 467 27.54 15.50 -10.38
C ALA A 467 27.03 14.09 -10.08
N THR A 468 25.75 13.95 -9.73
CA THR A 468 25.09 12.67 -9.47
C THR A 468 25.07 11.77 -10.71
N ILE A 469 24.79 12.31 -11.90
CA ILE A 469 24.87 11.58 -13.18
C ILE A 469 26.29 11.10 -13.45
N ALA A 470 27.28 11.98 -13.29
CA ALA A 470 28.69 11.64 -13.52
C ALA A 470 29.17 10.52 -12.59
N MET A 471 28.73 10.53 -11.32
CA MET A 471 29.00 9.44 -10.39
C MET A 471 28.32 8.12 -10.81
N ALA A 472 27.08 8.18 -11.31
CA ALA A 472 26.39 7.02 -11.86
C ALA A 472 27.17 6.40 -13.03
N GLN A 473 27.62 7.24 -13.98
CA GLN A 473 28.42 6.84 -15.13
C GLN A 473 29.77 6.25 -14.70
N LEU A 474 30.44 6.86 -13.70
CA LEU A 474 31.70 6.37 -13.16
C LEU A 474 31.53 4.96 -12.59
N VAL A 475 30.51 4.73 -11.75
CA VAL A 475 30.26 3.40 -11.18
C VAL A 475 29.87 2.40 -12.27
N LYS A 476 28.99 2.77 -13.20
CA LYS A 476 28.59 1.91 -14.32
C LYS A 476 29.80 1.48 -15.17
N THR A 477 30.76 2.38 -15.38
CA THR A 477 31.97 2.10 -16.16
C THR A 477 32.98 1.24 -15.39
N ARG A 478 33.25 1.58 -14.13
CA ARG A 478 34.31 0.92 -13.34
C ARG A 478 33.86 -0.40 -12.72
N GLN A 479 32.58 -0.51 -12.36
CA GLN A 479 31.99 -1.66 -11.65
C GLN A 479 30.63 -2.08 -12.24
N PRO A 480 30.54 -2.42 -13.55
CA PRO A 480 29.27 -2.65 -14.25
C PRO A 480 28.42 -3.76 -13.63
N ARG A 481 29.04 -4.89 -13.23
CA ARG A 481 28.30 -6.01 -12.62
C ARG A 481 27.69 -5.64 -11.27
N LEU A 482 28.38 -4.84 -10.46
CA LEU A 482 27.85 -4.37 -9.18
C LEU A 482 26.74 -3.36 -9.43
N PHE A 483 26.92 -2.45 -10.39
CA PHE A 483 25.89 -1.49 -10.80
C PHE A 483 24.59 -2.19 -11.21
N ASP A 484 24.66 -3.16 -12.14
CA ASP A 484 23.49 -3.92 -12.62
C ASP A 484 22.82 -4.71 -11.48
N TYR A 485 23.64 -5.28 -10.59
CA TYR A 485 23.15 -5.98 -9.41
C TYR A 485 22.34 -5.04 -8.51
N LEU A 486 22.91 -3.89 -8.12
CA LEU A 486 22.26 -2.93 -7.23
C LEU A 486 21.02 -2.31 -7.88
N TYR A 487 21.09 -1.98 -9.17
CA TYR A 487 19.95 -1.43 -9.91
C TYR A 487 18.80 -2.44 -9.94
N SER A 488 19.06 -3.70 -10.29
CA SER A 488 18.02 -4.73 -10.30
C SER A 488 17.45 -5.04 -8.91
N HIS A 489 18.27 -4.90 -7.85
CA HIS A 489 17.87 -5.11 -6.46
C HIS A 489 17.30 -3.86 -5.77
N ARG A 490 17.02 -2.78 -6.49
CA ARG A 490 16.20 -1.67 -5.95
C ARG A 490 14.74 -2.08 -5.69
N SER A 491 14.26 -3.10 -6.43
CA SER A 491 12.90 -3.63 -6.33
C SER A 491 12.72 -4.44 -5.04
N LYS A 492 11.67 -4.11 -4.27
CA LYS A 492 11.28 -4.87 -3.08
C LYS A 492 11.06 -6.36 -3.38
N GLN A 493 10.50 -6.70 -4.54
CA GLN A 493 10.24 -8.08 -4.94
C GLN A 493 11.54 -8.87 -5.14
N LYS A 494 12.57 -8.24 -5.72
CA LYS A 494 13.91 -8.86 -5.87
C LYS A 494 14.60 -9.01 -4.52
N LEU A 495 14.57 -7.98 -3.66
CA LEU A 495 15.14 -8.04 -2.31
C LEU A 495 14.51 -9.15 -1.45
N GLN A 496 13.18 -9.33 -1.55
CA GLN A 496 12.46 -10.39 -0.84
C GLN A 496 13.01 -11.80 -1.14
N THR A 497 13.55 -12.04 -2.35
CA THR A 497 14.13 -13.34 -2.71
C THR A 497 15.42 -13.68 -1.97
N LEU A 498 16.09 -12.68 -1.39
CA LEU A 498 17.31 -12.87 -0.59
C LEU A 498 17.00 -13.25 0.85
N ILE A 499 15.78 -12.96 1.33
CA ILE A 499 15.41 -13.07 2.75
C ILE A 499 14.86 -14.47 3.03
N ASP A 500 15.59 -15.22 3.85
CA ASP A 500 15.18 -16.50 4.39
C ASP A 500 15.23 -16.44 5.92
N ILE A 501 14.10 -16.08 6.52
CA ILE A 501 13.91 -15.99 7.97
C ILE A 501 14.06 -17.37 8.63
N PRO A 502 13.39 -18.45 8.19
CA PRO A 502 13.53 -19.77 8.82
C PRO A 502 14.98 -20.20 9.00
N GLN A 503 15.81 -20.05 7.96
CA GLN A 503 17.22 -20.44 8.00
C GLN A 503 18.15 -19.36 8.59
N MET A 504 17.63 -18.18 8.93
CA MET A 504 18.43 -16.99 9.27
C MET A 504 19.57 -16.79 8.26
N LYS A 505 19.25 -16.87 6.95
CA LYS A 505 20.30 -16.86 5.92
C LYS A 505 21.08 -15.55 6.01
N PRO A 506 22.41 -15.59 6.22
CA PRO A 506 23.20 -14.37 6.37
C PRO A 506 23.29 -13.63 5.03
N LEU A 507 23.25 -12.31 5.12
CA LEU A 507 23.34 -11.38 4.00
C LEU A 507 24.40 -10.32 4.32
N VAL A 508 25.03 -9.78 3.27
CA VAL A 508 25.77 -8.52 3.37
C VAL A 508 24.76 -7.38 3.30
N HIS A 509 24.90 -6.41 4.18
CA HIS A 509 24.13 -5.18 4.12
C HIS A 509 25.04 -3.97 4.22
N VAL A 510 24.83 -3.01 3.32
CA VAL A 510 25.52 -1.71 3.32
C VAL A 510 24.51 -0.62 3.70
N SER A 511 24.84 0.17 4.71
CA SER A 511 23.98 1.22 5.25
C SER A 511 24.76 2.20 6.10
N GLY A 512 24.52 3.49 5.92
CA GLY A 512 25.07 4.58 6.75
C GLY A 512 25.03 4.34 8.27
N MET A 513 23.96 3.71 8.79
CA MET A 513 23.81 3.40 10.23
C MET A 513 24.91 2.51 10.83
N PHE A 514 25.66 1.77 10.01
CA PHE A 514 26.77 0.95 10.49
C PHE A 514 28.04 1.76 10.78
N GLY A 515 28.12 3.01 10.31
CA GLY A 515 29.27 3.90 10.50
C GLY A 515 30.36 3.73 9.44
N ALA A 516 31.08 4.82 9.14
CA ALA A 516 32.14 4.84 8.14
C ALA A 516 33.37 4.00 8.54
N GLN A 517 33.58 3.79 9.84
CA GLN A 517 34.68 3.00 10.43
C GLN A 517 34.76 1.57 9.87
N ARG A 518 33.62 0.95 9.56
CA ARG A 518 33.54 -0.38 8.92
C ARG A 518 33.02 -0.32 7.49
N GLY A 519 33.31 0.79 6.80
CA GLY A 519 32.83 1.07 5.44
C GLY A 519 31.32 0.92 5.27
N ASN A 520 30.55 1.33 6.29
CA ASN A 520 29.10 1.23 6.32
C ASN A 520 28.56 -0.19 6.09
N THR A 521 29.31 -1.25 6.41
CA THR A 521 28.99 -2.62 6.01
C THR A 521 28.96 -3.58 7.19
N SER A 522 28.06 -4.56 7.14
CA SER A 522 28.09 -5.71 8.04
C SER A 522 27.45 -6.95 7.43
N TRP A 523 27.69 -8.11 8.05
CA TRP A 523 26.82 -9.27 7.87
C TRP A 523 25.62 -9.16 8.80
N ILE A 524 24.43 -9.42 8.26
CA ILE A 524 23.18 -9.42 8.99
C ILE A 524 22.44 -10.74 8.79
N ALA A 525 21.55 -11.07 9.72
CA ALA A 525 20.61 -12.18 9.56
C ALA A 525 19.16 -11.74 9.82
N PRO A 526 18.19 -12.23 9.02
CA PRO A 526 16.78 -11.90 9.23
C PRO A 526 16.19 -12.71 10.38
N LEU A 527 15.60 -12.03 11.36
CA LEU A 527 14.96 -12.65 12.51
C LEU A 527 13.44 -12.82 12.31
N ALA A 528 12.77 -11.77 11.86
CA ALA A 528 11.32 -11.76 11.66
C ALA A 528 10.88 -10.61 10.74
N TRP A 529 9.65 -10.68 10.22
CA TRP A 529 8.97 -9.52 9.65
C TRP A 529 8.51 -8.59 10.77
N HIS A 530 8.51 -7.28 10.53
CA HIS A 530 7.95 -6.32 11.47
C HIS A 530 6.44 -6.56 11.65
N PRO A 531 5.90 -6.48 12.89
CA PRO A 531 4.48 -6.75 13.16
C PRO A 531 3.52 -5.82 12.40
N ASP A 532 3.79 -4.51 12.38
CA ASP A 532 2.90 -3.54 11.72
C ASP A 532 3.36 -3.11 10.31
N ASN A 533 4.65 -2.83 10.11
CA ASN A 533 5.19 -2.36 8.84
C ASN A 533 5.53 -3.53 7.89
N ARG A 534 4.64 -3.81 6.93
CA ARG A 534 4.80 -4.90 5.94
C ARG A 534 6.04 -4.80 5.05
N ASN A 535 6.66 -3.62 4.95
CA ASN A 535 7.87 -3.43 4.15
C ASN A 535 9.16 -3.53 4.99
N ALA A 536 9.07 -3.76 6.30
CA ALA A 536 10.23 -3.82 7.19
C ALA A 536 10.54 -5.26 7.64
N VAL A 537 11.83 -5.61 7.62
CA VAL A 537 12.37 -6.84 8.19
C VAL A 537 13.23 -6.49 9.38
N ILE A 538 13.06 -7.22 10.48
CA ILE A 538 13.89 -7.13 11.68
C ILE A 538 15.15 -7.95 11.41
N MET A 539 16.29 -7.27 11.41
CA MET A 539 17.60 -7.83 11.13
C MET A 539 18.49 -7.70 12.36
N VAL A 540 19.29 -8.73 12.63
CA VAL A 540 20.39 -8.67 13.60
C VAL A 540 21.70 -8.36 12.90
N ASP A 541 22.48 -7.45 13.47
CA ASP A 541 23.87 -7.20 13.08
C ASP A 541 24.77 -8.28 13.70
N LEU A 542 25.29 -9.19 12.87
CA LEU A 542 26.08 -10.31 13.34
C LEU A 542 27.47 -9.90 13.85
N ALA A 543 27.93 -8.68 13.53
CA ALA A 543 29.17 -8.14 14.06
C ALA A 543 28.99 -7.50 15.46
N GLY A 544 27.75 -7.29 15.89
CA GLY A 544 27.44 -6.74 17.20
C GLY A 544 27.52 -7.77 18.33
N ASP A 545 27.47 -7.29 19.57
CA ASP A 545 27.31 -8.15 20.75
C ASP A 545 25.83 -8.59 20.87
N ILE A 546 25.58 -9.89 20.74
CA ILE A 546 24.24 -10.48 20.80
C ILE A 546 23.80 -10.83 22.23
N SER A 547 24.65 -10.68 23.23
CA SER A 547 24.35 -11.01 24.63
C SER A 547 23.07 -10.34 25.14
N PRO A 548 22.81 -9.04 24.86
CA PRO A 548 21.55 -8.40 25.24
C PRO A 548 20.31 -9.11 24.70
N LEU A 549 20.36 -9.66 23.47
CA LEU A 549 19.24 -10.36 22.86
C LEU A 549 18.93 -11.69 23.55
N LEU A 550 19.94 -12.32 24.14
CA LEU A 550 19.79 -13.58 24.86
C LEU A 550 19.30 -13.32 26.29
N GLU A 551 19.89 -12.34 26.98
CA GLU A 551 19.75 -12.13 28.42
C GLU A 551 18.52 -11.29 28.81
N LEU A 552 18.23 -10.23 28.07
CA LEU A 552 17.22 -9.24 28.46
C LEU A 552 15.83 -9.62 27.95
N ASP A 553 14.77 -9.12 28.61
CA ASP A 553 13.41 -9.22 28.09
C ASP A 553 13.10 -8.14 27.03
N ALA A 554 11.94 -8.26 26.38
CA ALA A 554 11.54 -7.37 25.29
C ALA A 554 11.38 -5.90 25.71
N SER A 555 10.95 -5.64 26.95
CA SER A 555 10.73 -4.27 27.45
C SER A 555 12.06 -3.56 27.71
N THR A 556 13.01 -4.21 28.39
CA THR A 556 14.35 -3.65 28.63
C THR A 556 15.14 -3.51 27.33
N LEU A 557 14.99 -4.46 26.38
CA LEU A 557 15.58 -4.34 25.06
C LEU A 557 15.04 -3.14 24.29
N ARG A 558 13.74 -2.86 24.40
CA ARG A 558 13.09 -1.72 23.75
C ARG A 558 13.64 -0.41 24.28
N GLU A 559 13.68 -0.26 25.61
CA GLU A 559 14.26 0.92 26.26
C GLU A 559 15.69 1.13 25.76
N ARG A 560 16.53 0.09 25.83
CA ARG A 560 17.93 0.14 25.40
C ARG A 560 18.11 0.43 23.90
N LEU A 561 17.20 -0.04 23.04
CA LEU A 561 17.24 0.21 21.60
C LEU A 561 16.98 1.70 21.29
N TYR A 562 16.14 2.36 22.08
CA TYR A 562 15.79 3.77 21.90
C TYR A 562 16.61 4.75 22.75
N THR A 563 17.49 4.24 23.64
CA THR A 563 18.49 5.07 24.32
C THR A 563 19.66 5.41 23.37
N PRO A 564 20.02 6.71 23.22
CA PRO A 564 21.18 7.11 22.44
C PRO A 564 22.47 6.43 22.93
N LYS A 565 23.36 6.07 22.00
CA LYS A 565 24.60 5.35 22.34
C LYS A 565 25.48 6.08 23.36
N ALA A 566 25.49 7.41 23.34
CA ALA A 566 26.23 8.24 24.30
C ALA A 566 25.72 8.08 25.75
N GLU A 567 24.46 7.70 25.93
CA GLU A 567 23.81 7.55 27.24
C GLU A 567 23.84 6.09 27.75
N LEU A 568 24.25 5.12 26.92
CA LEU A 568 24.31 3.70 27.30
C LEU A 568 25.47 3.35 28.24
N GLY A 569 26.42 4.26 28.46
CA GLY A 569 27.61 4.03 29.29
C GLY A 569 28.41 2.81 28.81
N ASN A 570 28.64 1.85 29.71
CA ASN A 570 29.37 0.61 29.42
C ASN A 570 28.48 -0.53 28.87
N SER A 571 27.16 -0.30 28.73
CA SER A 571 26.25 -1.34 28.23
C SER A 571 26.38 -1.49 26.72
N ALA A 572 26.41 -2.74 26.24
CA ALA A 572 26.35 -3.00 24.80
C ALA A 572 24.99 -2.55 24.21
N ALA A 573 25.05 -1.86 23.07
CA ALA A 573 23.87 -1.49 22.31
C ALA A 573 23.18 -2.74 21.74
N VAL A 574 21.86 -2.67 21.56
CA VAL A 574 21.09 -3.78 20.98
C VAL A 574 21.44 -3.91 19.48
N PRO A 575 21.95 -5.06 19.00
CA PRO A 575 22.43 -5.20 17.62
C PRO A 575 21.27 -5.48 16.64
N ILE A 576 20.17 -4.75 16.76
CA ILE A 576 18.97 -4.91 15.93
C ILE A 576 18.78 -3.67 15.07
N LYS A 577 18.37 -3.88 13.82
CA LYS A 577 17.93 -2.81 12.93
C LYS A 577 16.76 -3.25 12.06
N LEU A 578 16.01 -2.27 11.60
CA LEU A 578 15.01 -2.48 10.56
C LEU A 578 15.64 -2.27 9.18
N VAL A 579 15.33 -3.18 8.26
CA VAL A 579 15.62 -3.01 6.82
C VAL A 579 14.29 -2.81 6.09
N HIS A 580 14.10 -1.62 5.54
CA HIS A 580 12.90 -1.23 4.81
C HIS A 580 13.06 -1.54 3.31
N LEU A 581 12.38 -2.57 2.82
CA LEU A 581 12.53 -3.07 1.44
C LEU A 581 12.06 -2.09 0.37
N ASN A 582 11.25 -1.10 0.74
CA ASN A 582 10.79 -0.04 -0.16
C ASN A 582 11.72 1.20 -0.16
N LYS A 583 12.83 1.17 0.58
CA LYS A 583 13.84 2.25 0.68
C LYS A 583 15.18 1.83 0.06
N CYS A 584 15.13 1.06 -1.03
CA CYS A 584 16.30 0.62 -1.81
C CYS A 584 17.51 0.10 -1.00
N PRO A 585 17.32 -0.73 0.05
CA PRO A 585 18.42 -1.15 0.90
C PRO A 585 19.39 -2.05 0.12
N VAL A 586 20.70 -1.79 0.26
CA VAL A 586 21.72 -2.64 -0.36
C VAL A 586 21.80 -3.95 0.42
N LEU A 587 21.31 -5.03 -0.17
CA LEU A 587 21.44 -6.39 0.32
C LEU A 587 22.12 -7.26 -0.73
N ALA A 588 23.04 -8.12 -0.29
CA ALA A 588 23.64 -9.14 -1.14
C ALA A 588 23.83 -10.46 -0.38
N VAL A 589 24.06 -11.55 -1.11
CA VAL A 589 24.42 -12.84 -0.51
C VAL A 589 25.74 -12.73 0.27
N ALA A 590 25.88 -13.51 1.34
CA ALA A 590 27.01 -13.40 2.28
C ALA A 590 28.40 -13.43 1.60
N ASN A 591 28.58 -14.24 0.55
CA ASN A 591 29.85 -14.40 -0.16
C ASN A 591 30.20 -13.23 -1.10
N THR A 592 29.32 -12.24 -1.28
CA THR A 592 29.64 -11.02 -2.02
C THR A 592 30.74 -10.20 -1.31
N LEU A 593 30.73 -10.21 0.02
CA LEU A 593 31.82 -9.69 0.85
C LEU A 593 32.93 -10.75 0.93
N ARG A 594 34.01 -10.51 0.20
CA ARG A 594 35.15 -11.43 0.14
C ARG A 594 35.97 -11.35 1.43
N PRO A 595 36.74 -12.40 1.80
CA PRO A 595 37.59 -12.37 2.99
C PRO A 595 38.50 -11.13 3.06
N GLU A 596 39.13 -10.77 1.93
CA GLU A 596 40.01 -9.60 1.81
C GLU A 596 39.28 -8.26 1.99
N ASP A 597 38.02 -8.17 1.54
CA ASP A 597 37.20 -6.97 1.76
C ASP A 597 36.79 -6.88 3.23
N ALA A 598 36.45 -8.00 3.86
CA ALA A 598 36.10 -8.04 5.27
C ALA A 598 37.28 -7.63 6.16
N GLU A 599 38.49 -8.10 5.83
CA GLU A 599 39.73 -7.71 6.52
C GLU A 599 40.00 -6.20 6.36
N ARG A 600 39.92 -5.67 5.12
CA ARG A 600 40.07 -4.23 4.84
C ARG A 600 39.08 -3.37 5.63
N LEU A 601 37.86 -3.86 5.84
CA LEU A 601 36.79 -3.16 6.55
C LEU A 601 36.76 -3.43 8.06
N GLY A 602 37.67 -4.26 8.58
CA GLY A 602 37.69 -4.64 10.00
C GLY A 602 36.50 -5.49 10.46
N ILE A 603 35.86 -6.23 9.55
CA ILE A 603 34.70 -7.08 9.86
C ILE A 603 35.17 -8.50 10.21
N ASN A 604 35.02 -8.88 11.48
CA ASN A 604 35.36 -10.23 11.93
C ASN A 604 34.32 -11.27 11.47
N ARG A 605 34.65 -11.99 10.39
CA ARG A 605 33.78 -13.02 9.80
C ARG A 605 33.54 -14.20 10.73
N GLN A 606 34.53 -14.60 11.54
CA GLN A 606 34.38 -15.74 12.45
C GLN A 606 33.40 -15.39 13.56
N GLN A 607 33.53 -14.22 14.17
CA GLN A 607 32.57 -13.71 15.17
C GLN A 607 31.14 -13.69 14.62
N CYS A 608 30.96 -13.23 13.38
CA CYS A 608 29.64 -13.23 12.75
C CYS A 608 29.04 -14.63 12.57
N LEU A 609 29.87 -15.62 12.21
CA LEU A 609 29.45 -17.02 12.08
C LEU A 609 29.13 -17.64 13.44
N ASP A 610 29.91 -17.33 14.47
CA ASP A 610 29.70 -17.80 15.83
C ASP A 610 28.38 -17.24 16.39
N ASN A 611 28.14 -15.93 16.23
CA ASN A 611 26.88 -15.28 16.59
C ASN A 611 25.68 -15.87 15.84
N LEU A 612 25.82 -16.13 14.54
CA LEU A 612 24.78 -16.77 13.74
C LEU A 612 24.45 -18.18 14.24
N LYS A 613 25.47 -18.95 14.64
CA LYS A 613 25.27 -20.29 15.20
C LYS A 613 24.48 -20.22 16.50
N VAL A 614 24.88 -19.34 17.43
CA VAL A 614 24.17 -19.11 18.69
C VAL A 614 22.71 -18.71 18.43
N LEU A 615 22.45 -17.74 17.56
CA LEU A 615 21.08 -17.29 17.25
C LEU A 615 20.18 -18.40 16.67
N ARG A 616 20.75 -19.35 15.93
CA ARG A 616 20.01 -20.51 15.40
C ARG A 616 19.66 -21.53 16.49
N GLU A 617 20.48 -21.64 17.52
CA GLU A 617 20.25 -22.47 18.70
C GLU A 617 19.23 -21.83 19.67
N HIS A 618 18.98 -20.52 19.53
CA HIS A 618 18.07 -19.72 20.37
C HIS A 618 16.89 -19.11 19.59
N PRO A 619 15.94 -19.94 19.07
CA PRO A 619 14.82 -19.46 18.25
C PRO A 619 13.86 -18.52 19.00
N GLU A 620 13.81 -18.56 20.32
CA GLU A 620 13.02 -17.68 21.19
C GLU A 620 13.35 -16.19 21.01
N VAL A 621 14.57 -15.87 20.56
CA VAL A 621 14.97 -14.49 20.23
C VAL A 621 14.05 -13.87 19.18
N ARG A 622 13.48 -14.68 18.27
CA ARG A 622 12.54 -14.18 17.25
C ARG A 622 11.26 -13.63 17.85
N GLU A 623 10.67 -14.35 18.80
CA GLU A 623 9.45 -13.92 19.48
C GLU A 623 9.73 -12.65 20.30
N LYS A 624 10.88 -12.61 20.97
CA LYS A 624 11.34 -11.45 21.74
C LYS A 624 11.47 -10.19 20.89
N VAL A 625 12.12 -10.27 19.72
CA VAL A 625 12.27 -9.09 18.84
C VAL A 625 10.95 -8.69 18.17
N VAL A 626 10.03 -9.63 17.92
CA VAL A 626 8.68 -9.26 17.43
C VAL A 626 7.90 -8.52 18.51
N ALA A 627 7.93 -8.99 19.76
CA ALA A 627 7.30 -8.31 20.89
C ALA A 627 7.92 -6.92 21.13
N LEU A 628 9.23 -6.78 20.97
CA LEU A 628 9.93 -5.48 21.05
C LEU A 628 9.26 -4.42 20.17
N PHE A 629 8.97 -4.73 18.90
CA PHE A 629 8.33 -3.78 17.98
C PHE A 629 6.80 -3.71 18.11
N ALA A 630 6.13 -4.79 18.52
CA ALA A 630 4.66 -4.85 18.59
C ALA A 630 4.06 -4.02 19.74
N GLU A 631 4.78 -3.90 20.85
CA GLU A 631 4.32 -3.17 22.04
C GLU A 631 5.06 -1.84 22.21
N ALA A 632 5.66 -1.30 21.13
CA ALA A 632 6.23 0.03 21.17
C ALA A 632 5.13 1.06 21.50
N GLU A 633 5.40 1.98 22.42
CA GLU A 633 4.45 3.04 22.73
C GLU A 633 4.17 3.86 21.46
N PRO A 634 2.90 4.18 21.18
CA PRO A 634 2.58 5.06 20.06
C PRO A 634 3.28 6.40 20.26
N PHE A 635 4.02 6.84 19.24
CA PHE A 635 4.53 8.21 19.20
C PHE A 635 3.36 9.17 19.43
N VAL A 636 3.54 10.16 20.32
CA VAL A 636 2.53 11.20 20.54
C VAL A 636 2.43 12.02 19.25
N PRO A 637 1.33 11.92 18.48
CA PRO A 637 1.25 12.60 17.21
C PRO A 637 1.32 14.12 17.40
N SER A 638 2.07 14.81 16.55
CA SER A 638 2.06 16.27 16.53
C SER A 638 0.65 16.77 16.15
N ASP A 639 0.19 17.85 16.76
CA ASP A 639 -1.05 18.53 16.38
C ASP A 639 -0.95 19.30 15.06
N ASN A 640 0.28 19.59 14.60
CA ASN A 640 0.53 20.23 13.32
C ASN A 640 0.26 19.25 12.17
N VAL A 641 -0.76 19.56 11.36
CA VAL A 641 -1.19 18.69 10.26
C VAL A 641 -0.09 18.42 9.22
N ASP A 642 0.85 19.34 9.04
CA ASP A 642 1.99 19.18 8.12
C ASP A 642 2.93 18.03 8.56
N ALA A 643 2.96 17.69 9.84
CA ALA A 643 3.74 16.58 10.39
C ALA A 643 2.97 15.25 10.47
N GLN A 644 1.74 15.19 9.97
CA GLN A 644 0.83 14.04 10.15
C GLN A 644 0.73 13.11 8.92
N LEU A 645 1.63 13.24 7.94
CA LEU A 645 1.67 12.35 6.76
C LEU A 645 1.62 10.86 7.16
N TYR A 646 2.41 10.47 8.16
CA TYR A 646 2.56 9.08 8.60
C TYR A 646 1.51 8.60 9.61
N ASN A 647 0.50 9.41 9.95
CA ASN A 647 -0.60 9.00 10.84
C ASN A 647 -1.57 7.99 10.21
N GLY A 648 -1.39 7.66 8.93
CA GLY A 648 -2.17 6.63 8.24
C GLY A 648 -2.32 6.93 6.75
N PHE A 649 -2.58 5.90 5.96
CA PHE A 649 -2.95 6.06 4.56
C PHE A 649 -4.38 6.56 4.44
N PHE A 650 -4.63 7.46 3.48
CA PHE A 650 -5.98 7.87 3.13
C PHE A 650 -6.79 6.71 2.54
N SER A 651 -8.12 6.74 2.72
CA SER A 651 -9.03 5.78 2.10
C SER A 651 -9.15 6.01 0.59
N ASP A 652 -9.66 5.03 -0.18
CA ASP A 652 -9.94 5.23 -1.60
C ASP A 652 -10.98 6.34 -1.84
N ALA A 653 -11.95 6.46 -0.94
CA ALA A 653 -12.97 7.51 -0.99
C ALA A 653 -12.34 8.89 -0.79
N ASP A 654 -11.50 9.04 0.23
CA ASP A 654 -10.78 10.30 0.49
C ASP A 654 -9.81 10.65 -0.66
N ARG A 655 -9.10 9.67 -1.23
CA ARG A 655 -8.26 9.89 -2.42
C ARG A 655 -9.06 10.39 -3.61
N ALA A 656 -10.25 9.85 -3.84
CA ALA A 656 -11.13 10.32 -4.91
C ALA A 656 -11.62 11.74 -4.63
N ALA A 657 -11.98 12.06 -3.38
CA ALA A 657 -12.39 13.38 -2.95
C ALA A 657 -11.26 14.42 -3.10
N MET A 658 -10.03 14.09 -2.67
CA MET A 658 -8.84 14.93 -2.86
C MET A 658 -8.53 15.18 -4.34
N ARG A 659 -8.81 14.21 -5.22
CA ARG A 659 -8.68 14.43 -6.68
C ARG A 659 -9.68 15.46 -7.20
N ILE A 660 -10.91 15.49 -6.66
CA ILE A 660 -11.89 16.51 -7.01
C ILE A 660 -11.38 17.89 -6.57
N VAL A 661 -10.84 18.00 -5.35
CA VAL A 661 -10.18 19.24 -4.87
C VAL A 661 -9.10 19.69 -5.87
N LEU A 662 -8.20 18.79 -6.25
CA LEU A 662 -7.10 19.09 -7.17
C LEU A 662 -7.55 19.55 -8.58
N GLN A 663 -8.70 19.04 -9.06
CA GLN A 663 -9.26 19.38 -10.37
C GLN A 663 -10.17 20.62 -10.34
N THR A 664 -10.52 21.11 -9.16
CA THR A 664 -11.41 22.25 -8.98
C THR A 664 -10.60 23.54 -9.03
N ASP A 665 -11.08 24.53 -9.78
CA ASP A 665 -10.45 25.86 -9.81
C ASP A 665 -10.41 26.46 -8.38
N PRO A 666 -9.28 27.06 -7.96
CA PRO A 666 -9.15 27.67 -6.63
C PRO A 666 -10.30 28.59 -6.22
N GLN A 667 -10.89 29.34 -7.16
CA GLN A 667 -12.01 30.24 -6.90
C GLN A 667 -13.30 29.50 -6.49
N ASN A 668 -13.43 28.25 -6.91
CA ASN A 668 -14.61 27.41 -6.66
C ASN A 668 -14.44 26.48 -5.45
N LEU A 669 -13.22 26.33 -4.92
CA LEU A 669 -12.95 25.50 -3.73
C LEU A 669 -13.81 25.87 -2.50
N PRO A 670 -14.11 27.15 -2.19
CA PRO A 670 -14.94 27.49 -1.03
C PRO A 670 -16.40 27.00 -1.16
N ALA A 671 -16.89 26.83 -2.39
CA ALA A 671 -18.26 26.38 -2.68
C ALA A 671 -18.38 24.85 -2.79
N LEU A 672 -17.28 24.12 -2.61
CA LEU A 672 -17.21 22.68 -2.82
C LEU A 672 -17.73 21.93 -1.58
N ASP A 673 -18.93 21.37 -1.67
CA ASP A 673 -19.53 20.55 -0.61
C ASP A 673 -19.08 19.09 -0.72
N ILE A 674 -17.96 18.76 -0.08
CA ILE A 674 -17.37 17.42 -0.02
C ILE A 674 -17.15 17.01 1.42
N THR A 675 -17.57 15.80 1.76
CA THR A 675 -17.31 15.19 3.07
C THR A 675 -16.05 14.34 3.04
N PHE A 676 -15.17 14.53 4.00
CA PHE A 676 -13.96 13.73 4.20
C PHE A 676 -14.11 12.81 5.42
N ALA A 677 -13.61 11.58 5.32
CA ALA A 677 -13.58 10.67 6.48
C ALA A 677 -12.36 10.93 7.36
N ASP A 678 -11.23 11.29 6.74
CA ASP A 678 -9.98 11.60 7.44
C ASP A 678 -9.96 13.07 7.91
N LYS A 679 -9.82 13.26 9.22
CA LYS A 679 -9.85 14.58 9.88
C LYS A 679 -8.69 15.50 9.48
N ARG A 680 -7.61 14.95 8.89
CA ARG A 680 -6.49 15.75 8.41
C ARG A 680 -6.88 16.62 7.22
N ILE A 681 -7.81 16.15 6.39
CA ILE A 681 -8.07 16.72 5.06
C ILE A 681 -8.67 18.12 5.16
N GLU A 682 -9.54 18.38 6.15
CA GLU A 682 -10.12 19.71 6.37
C GLU A 682 -9.05 20.74 6.73
N LYS A 683 -8.14 20.39 7.66
CA LYS A 683 -7.01 21.26 8.03
C LYS A 683 -6.04 21.46 6.87
N LEU A 684 -5.76 20.39 6.10
CA LEU A 684 -4.94 20.48 4.89
C LEU A 684 -5.57 21.40 3.86
N LEU A 685 -6.89 21.31 3.64
CA LEU A 685 -7.59 22.12 2.64
C LEU A 685 -7.57 23.61 3.00
N PHE A 686 -7.76 23.93 4.28
CA PHE A 686 -7.64 25.29 4.77
C PHE A 686 -6.23 25.84 4.55
N ASN A 687 -5.19 25.13 5.01
CA ASN A 687 -3.79 25.53 4.84
C ASN A 687 -3.40 25.64 3.36
N TYR A 688 -3.86 24.71 2.53
CA TYR A 688 -3.61 24.69 1.09
C TYR A 688 -4.17 25.93 0.40
N ARG A 689 -5.42 26.30 0.69
CA ARG A 689 -6.04 27.52 0.15
C ARG A 689 -5.34 28.77 0.66
N ALA A 690 -5.11 28.85 1.97
CA ALA A 690 -4.54 30.03 2.60
C ALA A 690 -3.11 30.33 2.13
N ARG A 691 -2.27 29.30 1.99
CA ARG A 691 -0.87 29.43 1.54
C ARG A 691 -0.77 29.74 0.04
N ASN A 692 -1.61 29.14 -0.80
CA ASN A 692 -1.46 29.21 -2.25
C ASN A 692 -2.28 30.31 -2.91
N TRP A 693 -3.48 30.60 -2.40
CA TRP A 693 -4.41 31.60 -2.94
C TRP A 693 -5.15 32.35 -1.81
N PRO A 694 -4.43 33.15 -0.99
CA PRO A 694 -5.03 33.85 0.15
C PRO A 694 -6.19 34.79 -0.25
N GLY A 695 -6.21 35.27 -1.49
CA GLY A 695 -7.33 36.08 -2.02
C GLY A 695 -8.66 35.33 -2.19
N THR A 696 -8.68 34.00 -2.02
CA THR A 696 -9.90 33.18 -2.04
C THR A 696 -10.53 32.97 -0.66
N LEU A 697 -9.89 33.48 0.40
CA LEU A 697 -10.36 33.34 1.77
C LEU A 697 -11.45 34.36 2.08
N SER A 698 -12.51 33.93 2.79
CA SER A 698 -13.49 34.84 3.39
C SER A 698 -12.87 35.67 4.52
N GLU A 699 -13.58 36.71 5.00
CA GLU A 699 -13.10 37.54 6.12
C GLU A 699 -12.86 36.71 7.40
N GLU A 700 -13.73 35.76 7.70
CA GLU A 700 -13.57 34.85 8.85
C GLU A 700 -12.34 33.93 8.69
N GLU A 701 -12.14 33.41 7.47
CA GLU A 701 -10.98 32.57 7.15
C GLU A 701 -9.67 33.37 7.18
N GLN A 702 -9.67 34.63 6.72
CA GLN A 702 -8.51 35.52 6.81
C GLN A 702 -8.14 35.81 8.28
N ASN A 703 -9.13 36.05 9.14
CA ASN A 703 -8.90 36.23 10.58
C ASN A 703 -8.34 34.95 11.23
N SER A 704 -8.85 33.78 10.83
CA SER A 704 -8.35 32.48 11.29
C SER A 704 -6.90 32.24 10.85
N TRP A 705 -6.57 32.59 9.59
CA TRP A 705 -5.21 32.49 9.06
C TRP A 705 -4.26 33.48 9.75
N LEU A 706 -4.68 34.71 10.01
CA LEU A 706 -3.90 35.69 10.75
C LEU A 706 -3.59 35.22 12.18
N GLN A 707 -4.56 34.61 12.86
CA GLN A 707 -4.33 34.04 14.19
C GLN A 707 -3.34 32.88 14.11
N TYR A 708 -3.50 31.96 13.16
CA TYR A 708 -2.54 30.87 12.93
C TYR A 708 -1.11 31.39 12.69
N ARG A 709 -0.95 32.41 11.83
CA ARG A 709 0.34 33.06 11.58
C ARG A 709 0.94 33.67 12.84
N ARG A 710 0.15 34.31 13.69
CA ARG A 710 0.62 34.87 14.98
C ARG A 710 1.07 33.79 15.96
N ASP A 711 0.39 32.64 15.96
CA ASP A 711 0.76 31.52 16.82
C ASP A 711 2.08 30.88 16.35
N VAL A 712 2.29 30.76 15.03
CA VAL A 712 3.54 30.24 14.44
C VAL A 712 4.68 31.24 14.59
N LEU A 713 4.43 32.52 14.28
CA LEU A 713 5.37 33.64 14.40
C LEU A 713 5.21 34.33 15.76
N SER A 714 5.17 33.53 16.83
CA SER A 714 5.02 34.05 18.19
C SER A 714 6.21 34.94 18.57
N GLN A 715 6.02 35.80 19.57
CA GLN A 715 7.11 36.64 20.09
C GLN A 715 8.33 35.81 20.52
N GLU A 716 8.08 34.64 21.10
CA GLU A 716 9.12 33.69 21.53
C GLU A 716 9.88 33.12 20.33
N ALA A 717 9.17 32.70 19.27
CA ALA A 717 9.78 32.18 18.05
C ALA A 717 10.61 33.25 17.33
N LEU A 718 10.10 34.47 17.21
CA LEU A 718 10.80 35.60 16.61
C LEU A 718 12.05 36.01 17.42
N GLN A 719 11.95 35.99 18.75
CA GLN A 719 13.11 36.28 19.60
C GLN A 719 14.19 35.20 19.49
N ALA A 720 13.80 33.92 19.46
CA ALA A 720 14.73 32.82 19.24
C ALA A 720 15.44 32.95 17.87
N TYR A 721 14.68 33.27 16.82
CA TYR A 721 15.22 33.50 15.47
C TYR A 721 16.20 34.68 15.43
N ALA A 722 15.87 35.80 16.10
CA ALA A 722 16.76 36.95 16.17
C ALA A 722 18.09 36.64 16.89
N LEU A 723 18.03 35.87 17.98
CA LEU A 723 19.23 35.43 18.71
C LEU A 723 20.10 34.49 17.88
N GLU A 724 19.48 33.60 17.09
CA GLU A 724 20.19 32.72 16.16
C GLU A 724 20.90 33.52 15.07
N LEU A 725 20.23 34.50 14.45
CA LEU A 725 20.84 35.41 13.48
C LEU A 725 22.00 36.20 14.08
N GLU A 726 21.87 36.71 15.31
CA GLU A 726 22.93 37.44 16.01
C GLU A 726 24.15 36.54 16.30
N ALA A 727 23.93 35.30 16.74
CA ALA A 727 25.00 34.34 16.98
C ALA A 727 25.77 34.03 15.68
N LEU A 728 25.04 33.81 14.58
CA LEU A 728 25.64 33.54 13.27
C LEU A 728 26.35 34.78 12.68
N TYR A 729 25.82 35.98 12.90
CA TYR A 729 26.46 37.24 12.50
C TYR A 729 27.82 37.39 13.17
N ASN A 730 27.92 37.10 14.47
CA ASN A 730 29.17 37.13 15.21
C ASN A 730 30.14 36.02 14.75
N GLN A 731 29.62 34.81 14.47
CA GLN A 731 30.44 33.69 14.01
C GLN A 731 31.08 33.92 12.64
N TYR A 732 30.34 34.55 11.71
CA TYR A 732 30.77 34.78 10.33
C TYR A 732 31.20 36.23 10.08
N GLU A 733 31.61 36.95 11.13
CA GLU A 733 32.12 38.31 11.01
C GLU A 733 33.29 38.36 10.01
N GLY A 734 33.16 39.18 8.96
CA GLY A 734 34.14 39.32 7.88
C GLY A 734 33.83 38.52 6.60
N ASP A 735 32.91 37.55 6.64
CA ASP A 735 32.42 36.83 5.46
C ASP A 735 31.30 37.64 4.78
N LYS A 736 31.66 38.45 3.78
CA LYS A 736 30.72 39.39 3.13
C LYS A 736 29.48 38.72 2.54
N GLU A 737 29.60 37.50 2.04
CA GLU A 737 28.49 36.79 1.41
C GLU A 737 27.49 36.31 2.46
N LYS A 738 27.98 35.62 3.51
CA LYS A 738 27.10 35.16 4.61
C LYS A 738 26.45 36.32 5.36
N MET A 739 27.17 37.42 5.54
CA MET A 739 26.63 38.61 6.19
C MET A 739 25.50 39.25 5.37
N ALA A 740 25.60 39.23 4.04
CA ALA A 740 24.52 39.68 3.17
C ALA A 740 23.29 38.75 3.26
N LEU A 741 23.49 37.43 3.37
CA LEU A 741 22.41 36.46 3.56
C LEU A 741 21.69 36.65 4.91
N LEU A 742 22.44 36.82 6.01
CA LEU A 742 21.87 37.09 7.33
C LEU A 742 21.06 38.38 7.36
N LYS A 743 21.56 39.43 6.70
CA LYS A 743 20.82 40.69 6.55
C LYS A 743 19.51 40.48 5.79
N ALA A 744 19.53 39.72 4.69
CA ALA A 744 18.33 39.39 3.94
C ALA A 744 17.32 38.61 4.81
N LEU A 745 17.77 37.65 5.62
CA LEU A 745 16.90 36.91 6.53
C LEU A 745 16.23 37.82 7.57
N PHE A 746 16.98 38.77 8.13
CA PHE A 746 16.42 39.76 9.06
C PHE A 746 15.36 40.64 8.39
N GLU A 747 15.64 41.15 7.19
CA GLU A 747 14.67 41.94 6.41
C GLU A 747 13.41 41.12 6.07
N TYR A 748 13.56 39.83 5.78
CA TYR A 748 12.42 38.94 5.52
C TYR A 748 11.57 38.72 6.78
N ALA A 749 12.19 38.55 7.94
CA ALA A 749 11.47 38.43 9.21
C ALA A 749 10.68 39.70 9.53
N GLN A 750 11.26 40.89 9.28
CA GLN A 750 10.53 42.17 9.40
C GLN A 750 9.32 42.23 8.45
N TYR A 751 9.53 41.85 7.19
CA TYR A 751 8.46 41.82 6.18
C TYR A 751 7.27 40.94 6.60
N LEU A 752 7.50 39.80 7.26
CA LEU A 752 6.44 38.91 7.69
C LEU A 752 5.59 39.45 8.86
N VAL A 753 6.19 40.27 9.73
CA VAL A 753 5.55 40.77 10.95
C VAL A 753 4.86 42.12 10.75
N GLY A 754 5.32 42.91 9.75
CA GLY A 754 4.73 44.21 9.38
C GLY A 754 5.62 45.38 9.75
#